data_AF-A0A535MVE2-F1
#
_entry.id   AF-A0A535MVE2-F1
#
_cell.length_a   1.000
_cell.length_b   1.000
_cell.length_c   1.000
_cell.angle_alpha   90.00
_cell.angle_beta   90.00
_cell.angle_gamma   90.00
#
_symmetry.space_group_name_H-M   'P 1'
#
loop_
_entity.id
_entity.type
_entity.pdbx_description
1 polymer ?
#
loop_
_entity_poly.entity_id
_entity_poly.type
_entity_poly.pdbx_seq_one_letter_code
_entity_poly.pdbx_strand_id
1 'polypeptide(L)'
;MSDSLFMPLPQRAAGRRELTGWEAIWMPLGEGEAERLTIGRGTGWKPIEVPRQLAAREGRQSIWYRTEFPRPDHAGRVVLRIGGAFLATNVWLNGRLLGSHYGYFAPFGFDLTPYLKPENQLVICCESPLERQPEKKRHIMGIFNDGELKPYPASAYSSLPEPYQPEVPLGLWQPVQLEYVGPIGVDWMRIKPSFEAGDGRLEVQARLRNLDGRNMDGEVELVVPVPGRDALRLRREVHLAGGAEETMAMRLALPGAQRWEPWRFGAQPVYRAELVARTGDGAESSRVEDGFAFRELTWDIGPRRWSFRVNGRPMFLRGACYAPSYRLDELTPEIFASDLAAAKQANLDAIRVVANVLPLEFYKKADEAGMLVLQDLPLTGTYVYHARADEARFFESAAREQQAEMVAMLQNHPSIALWTAHDEPPWLSTNLDLGDVHAVRQNHSIDQELKASFERLDGTRPAVAASGDADLHLMQGWADGSWRDIGLAEPLMVSAFGAQSLPSAGSPVWERIGTHWPVADDDPAWRHAGFQPVNWAERGAGLPSAYRSLDAYIEASQRYQADVIRYAAEHLRTRKFESCWGAFAFHLVDPFPGIGFGLLDGARRPKRALDALTIAFKATRVIIEPLAFEPRRPFGIVQSPRVPFAARLVVVNDDSAVGGRGVVRWSIVREKAAGSRGFDRVRDAVQKKSYAGLVEVEVPTPLEPAVSATTLSLPLASEGEYRMEASLTVSGEVIDRAELSFTVSSMTPPSRPRPEIPRYLAERLADLHSLRPEQRGVSFALDNRTRPAVLVGVTGLRLDGVLVTGHQLQIETNAGLAPLPKRLDMPLGRRLVVHVVTGEPLGAGAHSLEADVTVPGVASGRLVIENGAKPSSES
;
A
#
# COMPACT_ATOMS: atom_id res chain seq x y z
N MET A 1 4.98 -27.21 -2.50
CA MET A 1 6.30 -26.57 -2.67
C MET A 1 6.72 -26.81 -4.10
N SER A 2 7.38 -25.83 -4.70
CA SER A 2 7.69 -25.82 -6.14
C SER A 2 8.68 -26.92 -6.54
N ASP A 3 8.42 -27.56 -7.67
CA ASP A 3 9.28 -28.56 -8.32
C ASP A 3 9.59 -28.05 -9.74
N SER A 4 10.25 -26.90 -9.80
CA SER A 4 10.56 -26.19 -11.04
C SER A 4 11.93 -25.54 -10.96
N LEU A 5 12.53 -25.25 -12.11
CA LEU A 5 13.72 -24.42 -12.19
C LEU A 5 13.35 -22.96 -11.90
N PHE A 6 13.99 -22.34 -10.92
CA PHE A 6 13.91 -20.88 -10.76
C PHE A 6 14.78 -20.21 -11.82
N MET A 7 14.22 -19.30 -12.61
CA MET A 7 14.87 -18.72 -13.78
C MET A 7 14.87 -17.18 -13.71
N PRO A 8 15.56 -16.54 -12.76
CA PRO A 8 15.51 -15.09 -12.58
C PRO A 8 16.03 -14.32 -13.80
N LEU A 9 16.96 -14.91 -14.56
CA LEU A 9 17.61 -14.28 -15.71
C LEU A 9 17.22 -14.99 -17.01
N PRO A 10 16.84 -14.25 -18.06
CA PRO A 10 16.58 -14.83 -19.37
C PRO A 10 17.89 -15.22 -20.08
N GLN A 11 17.92 -16.39 -20.71
CA GLN A 11 19.07 -16.85 -21.50
C GLN A 11 19.07 -16.23 -22.90
N ARG A 12 20.23 -15.78 -23.38
CA ARG A 12 20.35 -15.03 -24.65
C ARG A 12 21.17 -15.73 -25.76
N ALA A 13 21.91 -16.79 -25.45
CA ALA A 13 22.93 -17.35 -26.34
C ALA A 13 22.40 -17.81 -27.70
N ALA A 14 21.43 -18.74 -27.74
CA ALA A 14 20.86 -19.28 -28.97
C ALA A 14 19.46 -18.74 -29.29
N GLY A 15 19.07 -17.64 -28.64
CA GLY A 15 17.76 -17.00 -28.80
C GLY A 15 16.65 -17.61 -27.95
N ARG A 16 15.45 -17.06 -28.11
CA ARG A 16 14.23 -17.48 -27.42
C ARG A 16 13.07 -17.50 -28.40
N ARG A 17 12.15 -18.45 -28.23
CA ARG A 17 10.92 -18.52 -29.03
C ARG A 17 9.72 -18.45 -28.12
N GLU A 18 8.90 -17.42 -28.29
CA GLU A 18 7.61 -17.34 -27.62
C GLU A 18 6.64 -18.39 -28.19
N LEU A 19 5.91 -19.07 -27.31
CA LEU A 19 4.87 -20.02 -27.68
C LEU A 19 3.56 -19.27 -27.88
N THR A 20 2.90 -19.51 -29.01
CA THR A 20 1.65 -18.87 -29.43
C THR A 20 0.59 -19.91 -29.76
N GLY A 21 -0.58 -19.49 -30.26
CA GLY A 21 -1.65 -20.42 -30.67
C GLY A 21 -2.32 -21.13 -29.50
N TRP A 22 -2.44 -20.46 -28.36
CA TRP A 22 -3.00 -21.05 -27.14
C TRP A 22 -4.51 -21.23 -27.23
N GLU A 23 -4.97 -22.34 -26.68
CA GLU A 23 -6.37 -22.55 -26.33
C GLU A 23 -6.50 -22.75 -24.82
N ALA A 24 -7.64 -22.40 -24.25
CA ALA A 24 -7.93 -22.62 -22.85
C ALA A 24 -9.35 -23.11 -22.55
N ILE A 25 -9.51 -23.73 -21.39
CA ILE A 25 -10.77 -24.20 -20.83
C ILE A 25 -10.82 -23.91 -19.32
N TRP A 26 -11.98 -23.47 -18.84
CA TRP A 26 -12.22 -23.17 -17.43
C TRP A 26 -12.76 -24.38 -16.69
N MET A 27 -12.30 -24.58 -15.45
CA MET A 27 -12.76 -25.65 -14.57
C MET A 27 -12.92 -25.15 -13.12
N PRO A 28 -13.76 -25.81 -12.31
CA PRO A 28 -13.62 -25.77 -10.85
C PRO A 28 -12.27 -26.36 -10.41
N LEU A 29 -11.83 -26.03 -9.18
CA LEU A 29 -10.56 -26.53 -8.64
C LEU A 29 -10.54 -28.06 -8.60
N GLY A 30 -9.45 -28.66 -9.09
CA GLY A 30 -9.23 -30.11 -9.04
C GLY A 30 -10.05 -30.97 -10.02
N GLU A 31 -10.92 -30.40 -10.85
CA GLU A 31 -11.78 -31.20 -11.75
C GLU A 31 -11.11 -31.57 -13.09
N GLY A 32 -10.11 -30.81 -13.55
CA GLY A 32 -9.53 -30.97 -14.89
C GLY A 32 -8.83 -32.31 -15.15
N GLU A 33 -8.34 -33.00 -14.12
CA GLU A 33 -7.69 -34.31 -14.28
C GLU A 33 -8.69 -35.41 -14.68
N ALA A 34 -9.89 -35.39 -14.12
CA ALA A 34 -10.95 -36.35 -14.45
C ALA A 34 -11.38 -36.25 -15.92
N GLU A 35 -11.32 -35.05 -16.49
CA GLU A 35 -11.63 -34.75 -17.89
C GLU A 35 -10.47 -35.04 -18.86
N ARG A 36 -9.37 -35.64 -18.36
CA ARG A 36 -8.17 -35.98 -19.15
C ARG A 36 -7.54 -34.76 -19.83
N LEU A 37 -7.65 -33.57 -19.23
CA LEU A 37 -7.03 -32.35 -19.77
C LEU A 37 -5.51 -32.40 -19.73
N THR A 38 -4.92 -33.20 -18.83
CA THR A 38 -3.46 -33.41 -18.69
C THR A 38 -2.78 -33.93 -19.95
N ILE A 39 -3.54 -34.57 -20.85
CA ILE A 39 -3.09 -35.06 -22.16
C ILE A 39 -3.71 -34.25 -23.31
N GLY A 40 -4.13 -33.01 -23.04
CA GLY A 40 -4.74 -32.07 -23.97
C GLY A 40 -6.05 -32.53 -24.58
N ARG A 41 -6.69 -33.57 -24.01
CA ARG A 41 -8.04 -34.02 -24.42
C ARG A 41 -9.11 -33.19 -23.70
N GLY A 42 -10.38 -33.57 -23.86
CA GLY A 42 -11.53 -32.81 -23.36
C GLY A 42 -12.17 -31.94 -24.44
N THR A 43 -13.41 -31.50 -24.19
CA THR A 43 -14.22 -30.69 -25.12
C THR A 43 -14.41 -29.29 -24.56
N GLY A 44 -14.42 -28.26 -25.42
CA GLY A 44 -14.69 -26.87 -25.00
C GLY A 44 -13.46 -25.96 -24.89
N TRP A 45 -12.31 -26.40 -25.39
CA TRP A 45 -11.13 -25.55 -25.61
C TRP A 45 -11.48 -24.37 -26.52
N LYS A 46 -11.05 -23.16 -26.15
CA LYS A 46 -11.27 -21.92 -26.91
C LYS A 46 -9.97 -21.16 -27.08
N PRO A 47 -9.73 -20.49 -28.23
CA PRO A 47 -8.56 -19.65 -28.42
C PRO A 47 -8.43 -18.61 -27.29
N ILE A 48 -7.20 -18.38 -26.84
CA ILE A 48 -6.86 -17.37 -25.84
C ILE A 48 -5.50 -16.74 -26.15
N GLU A 49 -5.35 -15.47 -25.79
CA GLU A 49 -4.06 -14.78 -25.86
C GLU A 49 -3.27 -15.02 -24.57
N VAL A 50 -1.97 -15.26 -24.73
CA VAL A 50 -0.98 -15.34 -23.65
C VAL A 50 0.18 -14.44 -24.08
N PRO A 51 0.66 -13.52 -23.23
CA PRO A 51 0.28 -13.31 -21.83
C PRO A 51 -1.08 -12.62 -21.63
N ARG A 52 -1.79 -13.00 -20.57
CA ARG A 52 -3.00 -12.31 -20.08
C ARG A 52 -3.31 -12.66 -18.63
N GLN A 53 -3.51 -11.65 -17.78
CA GLN A 53 -4.05 -11.83 -16.44
C GLN A 53 -5.57 -11.99 -16.52
N LEU A 54 -6.09 -13.07 -15.95
CA LEU A 54 -7.51 -13.35 -15.83
C LEU A 54 -7.97 -13.13 -14.39
N ALA A 55 -9.27 -13.29 -14.14
CA ALA A 55 -9.89 -13.17 -12.83
C ALA A 55 -10.56 -14.49 -12.46
N ALA A 56 -10.11 -15.11 -11.37
CA ALA A 56 -10.79 -16.24 -10.76
C ALA A 56 -12.05 -15.76 -10.04
N ARG A 57 -13.14 -16.50 -10.20
CA ARG A 57 -14.44 -16.28 -9.56
C ARG A 57 -15.01 -17.62 -9.08
N GLU A 58 -16.07 -17.60 -8.28
CA GLU A 58 -16.71 -18.83 -7.81
C GLU A 58 -17.06 -19.76 -8.98
N GLY A 59 -16.68 -21.04 -8.88
CA GLY A 59 -16.86 -22.03 -9.96
C GLY A 59 -15.92 -21.88 -11.16
N ARG A 60 -15.03 -20.87 -11.17
CA ARG A 60 -14.03 -20.59 -12.22
C ARG A 60 -12.71 -20.20 -11.60
N GLN A 61 -12.08 -21.15 -10.92
CA GLN A 61 -10.85 -20.93 -10.13
C GLN A 61 -9.64 -21.68 -10.71
N SER A 62 -9.88 -22.52 -11.71
CA SER A 62 -8.85 -23.22 -12.49
C SER A 62 -9.02 -22.88 -13.98
N ILE A 63 -7.91 -22.63 -14.66
CA ILE A 63 -7.86 -22.52 -16.11
C ILE A 63 -6.73 -23.38 -16.65
N TRP A 64 -7.06 -24.17 -17.66
CA TRP A 64 -6.13 -25.03 -18.37
C TRP A 64 -5.83 -24.43 -19.72
N TYR A 65 -4.56 -24.39 -20.08
CA TYR A 65 -4.04 -23.92 -21.36
C TYR A 65 -3.44 -25.10 -22.11
N ARG A 66 -3.55 -25.09 -23.43
CA ARG A 66 -2.79 -25.97 -24.31
C ARG A 66 -2.24 -25.23 -25.51
N THR A 67 -1.08 -25.67 -25.98
CA THR A 67 -0.52 -25.28 -27.27
C THR A 67 0.31 -26.43 -27.84
N GLU A 68 0.52 -26.40 -29.15
CA GLU A 68 1.32 -27.38 -29.87
C GLU A 68 2.51 -26.71 -30.55
N PHE A 69 3.64 -27.39 -30.57
CA PHE A 69 4.84 -26.90 -31.25
C PHE A 69 5.70 -28.05 -31.78
N PRO A 70 6.34 -27.88 -32.94
CA PRO A 70 7.27 -28.88 -33.48
C PRO A 70 8.55 -28.90 -32.64
N ARG A 71 9.27 -30.04 -32.68
CA ARG A 71 10.59 -30.16 -32.07
C ARG A 71 11.50 -29.03 -32.58
N PRO A 72 12.05 -28.19 -31.70
CA PRO A 72 13.02 -27.18 -32.13
C PRO A 72 14.27 -27.84 -32.72
N ASP A 73 14.78 -27.28 -33.80
CA ASP A 73 16.07 -27.66 -34.38
C ASP A 73 17.21 -27.01 -33.57
N HIS A 74 17.49 -27.58 -32.40
CA HIS A 74 18.57 -27.15 -31.52
C HIS A 74 19.29 -28.37 -30.95
N ALA A 75 20.62 -28.38 -31.06
CA ALA A 75 21.46 -29.50 -30.61
C ALA A 75 21.68 -29.51 -29.09
N GLY A 76 21.46 -28.38 -28.42
CA GLY A 76 21.61 -28.24 -26.97
C GLY A 76 20.35 -28.58 -26.18
N ARG A 77 20.16 -27.87 -25.06
CA ARG A 77 19.00 -27.95 -24.19
C ARG A 77 17.90 -26.98 -24.59
N VAL A 78 16.67 -27.45 -24.53
CA VAL A 78 15.45 -26.66 -24.73
C VAL A 78 14.74 -26.56 -23.39
N VAL A 79 14.74 -25.36 -22.81
CA VAL A 79 14.13 -25.10 -21.49
C VAL A 79 12.86 -24.29 -21.67
N LEU A 80 11.77 -24.72 -21.07
CA LEU A 80 10.54 -23.93 -20.97
C LEU A 80 10.75 -22.86 -19.90
N ARG A 81 10.47 -21.60 -20.23
CA ARG A 81 10.38 -20.48 -19.30
C ARG A 81 8.95 -19.96 -19.27
N ILE A 82 8.38 -19.89 -18.08
CA ILE A 82 7.12 -19.20 -17.78
C ILE A 82 7.50 -17.93 -17.02
N GLY A 83 7.18 -16.76 -17.59
CA GLY A 83 7.60 -15.48 -17.00
C GLY A 83 6.90 -15.12 -15.69
N GLY A 84 5.73 -15.72 -15.41
CA GLY A 84 4.88 -15.39 -14.27
C GLY A 84 3.46 -15.93 -14.47
N ALA A 85 2.88 -16.53 -13.43
CA ALA A 85 1.58 -17.21 -13.48
C ALA A 85 0.88 -17.16 -12.11
N PHE A 86 -0.41 -16.84 -12.06
CA PHE A 86 -1.19 -16.91 -10.83
C PHE A 86 -1.91 -18.25 -10.71
N LEU A 87 -1.88 -18.99 -9.59
CA LEU A 87 -0.96 -18.89 -8.44
C LEU A 87 -0.27 -20.22 -8.21
N ALA A 88 -1.03 -21.32 -8.20
CA ALA A 88 -0.48 -22.67 -8.28
C ALA A 88 -0.49 -23.10 -9.75
N THR A 89 0.67 -23.41 -10.30
CA THR A 89 0.83 -23.74 -11.72
C THR A 89 1.40 -25.14 -11.89
N ASN A 90 0.74 -25.98 -12.67
CA ASN A 90 1.18 -27.34 -13.00
C ASN A 90 1.42 -27.44 -14.51
N VAL A 91 2.48 -28.15 -14.93
CA VAL A 91 2.89 -28.20 -16.33
C VAL A 91 3.06 -29.64 -16.81
N TRP A 92 2.47 -29.97 -17.95
CA TRP A 92 2.62 -31.26 -18.62
C TRP A 92 3.14 -31.08 -20.04
N LEU A 93 4.04 -31.96 -20.46
CA LEU A 93 4.48 -32.08 -21.85
C LEU A 93 4.16 -33.49 -22.35
N ASN A 94 3.44 -33.58 -23.45
CA ASN A 94 3.09 -34.85 -24.09
C ASN A 94 2.39 -35.84 -23.13
N GLY A 95 1.60 -35.31 -22.18
CA GLY A 95 0.91 -36.08 -21.14
C GLY A 95 1.71 -36.40 -19.89
N ARG A 96 3.00 -36.04 -19.84
CA ARG A 96 3.87 -36.26 -18.68
C ARG A 96 3.90 -35.00 -17.82
N LEU A 97 3.61 -35.14 -16.52
CA LEU A 97 3.80 -34.06 -15.54
C LEU A 97 5.30 -33.73 -15.44
N LEU A 98 5.64 -32.46 -15.66
CA LEU A 98 6.98 -31.94 -15.49
C LEU A 98 7.22 -31.45 -14.07
N GLY A 99 6.20 -30.86 -13.44
CA GLY A 99 6.25 -30.37 -12.07
C GLY A 99 5.29 -29.20 -11.85
N SER A 100 5.54 -28.44 -10.78
CA SER A 100 4.66 -27.35 -10.33
C SER A 100 5.42 -26.14 -9.80
N HIS A 101 4.82 -24.96 -9.85
CA HIS A 101 5.31 -23.75 -9.20
C HIS A 101 4.20 -23.08 -8.39
N TYR A 102 4.57 -22.45 -7.28
CA TYR A 102 3.68 -21.64 -6.45
C TYR A 102 4.24 -20.24 -6.25
N GLY A 103 3.43 -19.22 -6.57
CA GLY A 103 3.83 -17.81 -6.56
C GLY A 103 3.47 -17.16 -7.89
N TYR A 104 3.45 -15.83 -7.96
CA TYR A 104 2.96 -15.14 -9.16
C TYR A 104 4.00 -14.34 -9.93
N PHE A 105 5.02 -13.79 -9.25
CA PHE A 105 5.95 -12.83 -9.86
C PHE A 105 7.26 -13.47 -10.34
N ALA A 106 7.64 -14.62 -9.78
CA ALA A 106 8.91 -15.25 -10.07
C ALA A 106 8.86 -16.03 -11.40
N PRO A 107 9.82 -15.82 -12.32
CA PRO A 107 9.92 -16.66 -13.50
C PRO A 107 10.46 -18.05 -13.14
N PHE A 108 9.87 -19.08 -13.74
CA PHE A 108 10.22 -20.47 -13.49
C PHE A 108 10.17 -21.30 -14.78
N GLY A 109 10.64 -22.55 -14.72
CA GLY A 109 10.75 -23.35 -15.92
C GLY A 109 11.11 -24.83 -15.74
N PHE A 110 11.28 -25.52 -16.87
CA PHE A 110 11.50 -26.96 -16.95
C PHE A 110 12.38 -27.33 -18.14
N ASP A 111 13.32 -28.25 -17.98
CA ASP A 111 14.06 -28.81 -19.11
C ASP A 111 13.15 -29.76 -19.91
N LEU A 112 12.85 -29.40 -21.15
CA LEU A 112 11.99 -30.17 -22.04
C LEU A 112 12.75 -31.22 -22.85
N THR A 113 14.07 -31.05 -22.98
CA THR A 113 14.94 -31.83 -23.88
C THR A 113 14.71 -33.35 -23.84
N PRO A 114 14.65 -34.01 -22.66
CA PRO A 114 14.49 -35.47 -22.61
C PRO A 114 13.09 -35.96 -23.03
N TYR A 115 12.12 -35.06 -23.19
CA TYR A 115 10.70 -35.40 -23.42
C TYR A 115 10.16 -34.94 -24.78
N LEU A 116 10.98 -34.24 -25.56
CA LEU A 116 10.59 -33.71 -26.87
C LEU A 116 10.35 -34.84 -27.89
N LYS A 117 9.20 -34.76 -28.57
CA LYS A 117 8.78 -35.57 -29.72
C LYS A 117 8.83 -34.71 -31.01
N PRO A 118 8.66 -35.28 -32.21
CA PRO A 118 8.58 -34.49 -33.45
C PRO A 118 7.53 -33.37 -33.37
N GLU A 119 6.35 -33.70 -32.84
CA GLU A 119 5.31 -32.73 -32.46
C GLU A 119 5.05 -32.83 -30.96
N ASN A 120 4.90 -31.69 -30.31
CA ASN A 120 4.77 -31.59 -28.86
C ASN A 120 3.49 -30.88 -28.48
N GLN A 121 2.83 -31.40 -27.46
CA GLN A 121 1.70 -30.76 -26.82
C GLN A 121 2.07 -30.34 -25.40
N LEU A 122 2.00 -29.05 -25.13
CA LEU A 122 2.19 -28.46 -23.82
C LEU A 122 0.84 -28.14 -23.20
N VAL A 123 0.65 -28.57 -21.95
CA VAL A 123 -0.53 -28.24 -21.15
C VAL A 123 -0.08 -27.55 -19.88
N ILE A 124 -0.73 -26.46 -19.51
CA ILE A 124 -0.47 -25.73 -18.27
C ILE A 124 -1.79 -25.51 -17.53
N CYS A 125 -1.86 -25.90 -16.27
CA CYS A 125 -2.99 -25.59 -15.40
C CYS A 125 -2.57 -24.48 -14.42
N CYS A 126 -3.36 -23.43 -14.34
CA CYS A 126 -3.24 -22.39 -13.33
C CYS A 126 -4.45 -22.43 -12.41
N GLU A 127 -4.21 -22.39 -11.09
CA GLU A 127 -5.24 -22.39 -10.06
C GLU A 127 -5.07 -21.21 -9.11
N SER A 128 -6.17 -20.55 -8.76
CA SER A 128 -6.20 -19.43 -7.80
C SER A 128 -7.44 -19.54 -6.91
N PRO A 129 -7.28 -20.06 -5.68
CA PRO A 129 -8.36 -20.17 -4.72
C PRO A 129 -8.91 -18.81 -4.29
N LEU A 130 -10.21 -18.74 -4.02
CA LEU A 130 -10.87 -17.57 -3.44
C LEU A 130 -10.95 -17.72 -1.93
N GLU A 131 -10.39 -16.76 -1.21
CA GLU A 131 -10.39 -16.74 0.25
C GLU A 131 -11.36 -15.66 0.75
N ARG A 132 -12.60 -16.07 1.07
CA ARG A 132 -13.69 -15.14 1.46
C ARG A 132 -13.61 -14.64 2.90
N GLN A 133 -12.74 -15.23 3.70
CA GLN A 133 -12.46 -14.87 5.10
C GLN A 133 -11.00 -14.42 5.14
N PRO A 134 -10.71 -13.13 4.89
CA PRO A 134 -9.34 -12.64 4.76
C PRO A 134 -8.47 -12.94 5.99
N GLU A 135 -9.07 -12.97 7.19
CA GLU A 135 -8.36 -13.33 8.42
C GLU A 135 -7.85 -14.79 8.44
N LYS A 136 -8.54 -15.70 7.72
CA LYS A 136 -8.17 -17.13 7.62
C LYS A 136 -7.33 -17.45 6.39
N LYS A 137 -6.95 -16.44 5.61
CA LYS A 137 -6.23 -16.65 4.36
C LYS A 137 -4.88 -17.32 4.61
N ARG A 138 -4.43 -18.09 3.63
CA ARG A 138 -3.13 -18.79 3.59
C ARG A 138 -2.38 -18.54 2.29
N HIS A 139 -3.07 -18.07 1.24
CA HIS A 139 -2.42 -17.82 -0.05
C HIS A 139 -1.75 -16.44 -0.09
N ILE A 140 -0.52 -16.41 -0.62
CA ILE A 140 0.35 -15.23 -0.60
C ILE A 140 0.23 -14.54 -1.95
N MET A 141 -0.65 -13.55 -2.01
CA MET A 141 -0.83 -12.65 -3.16
C MET A 141 -0.94 -11.17 -2.73
N GLY A 142 -0.58 -10.86 -1.47
CA GLY A 142 -0.58 -9.50 -0.93
C GLY A 142 -1.88 -8.73 -1.20
N ILE A 143 -1.75 -7.56 -1.84
CA ILE A 143 -2.89 -6.69 -2.19
C ILE A 143 -3.96 -7.38 -3.05
N PHE A 144 -3.64 -8.50 -3.71
CA PHE A 144 -4.62 -9.22 -4.52
C PHE A 144 -5.60 -10.04 -3.69
N ASN A 145 -5.22 -10.46 -2.48
CA ASN A 145 -6.07 -11.26 -1.59
C ASN A 145 -6.77 -10.45 -0.52
N ASP A 146 -6.18 -9.34 -0.08
CA ASP A 146 -6.68 -8.54 1.04
C ASP A 146 -6.15 -7.08 0.95
N GLY A 147 -6.68 -6.20 1.80
CA GLY A 147 -6.27 -4.80 1.91
C GLY A 147 -7.19 -3.81 1.21
N GLU A 148 -6.85 -2.52 1.32
CA GLU A 148 -7.65 -1.38 0.83
C GLU A 148 -7.38 -1.01 -0.63
N LEU A 149 -6.46 -1.74 -1.30
CA LEU A 149 -6.01 -1.49 -2.68
C LEU A 149 -6.73 -2.38 -3.70
N LYS A 150 -7.98 -2.74 -3.38
CA LYS A 150 -8.89 -3.54 -4.22
C LYS A 150 -10.19 -2.78 -4.48
N PRO A 151 -10.91 -3.09 -5.58
CA PRO A 151 -12.20 -2.44 -5.88
C PRO A 151 -13.19 -2.49 -4.72
N TYR A 152 -13.16 -3.52 -3.88
CA TYR A 152 -14.01 -3.65 -2.71
C TYR A 152 -13.16 -3.68 -1.43
N PRO A 153 -13.50 -2.87 -0.41
CA PRO A 153 -12.79 -2.89 0.86
C PRO A 153 -13.08 -4.19 1.62
N ALA A 154 -12.23 -4.52 2.61
CA ALA A 154 -12.39 -5.69 3.49
C ALA A 154 -13.79 -5.78 4.13
N SER A 155 -14.39 -4.62 4.45
CA SER A 155 -15.74 -4.52 5.01
C SER A 155 -16.86 -4.92 4.05
N ALA A 156 -16.60 -4.96 2.74
CA ALA A 156 -17.59 -5.23 1.71
C ALA A 156 -17.66 -6.70 1.26
N TYR A 157 -16.63 -7.53 1.55
CA TYR A 157 -16.41 -8.89 1.01
C TYR A 157 -17.64 -9.82 1.00
N SER A 158 -18.45 -9.78 2.06
CA SER A 158 -19.63 -10.67 2.21
C SER A 158 -20.96 -9.92 2.14
N SER A 159 -20.95 -8.66 1.74
CA SER A 159 -22.11 -7.76 1.86
C SER A 159 -22.63 -7.22 0.53
N LEU A 160 -21.89 -7.39 -0.56
CA LEU A 160 -22.26 -6.87 -1.87
C LEU A 160 -23.20 -7.87 -2.60
N PRO A 161 -24.27 -7.38 -3.23
CA PRO A 161 -25.17 -8.21 -4.04
C PRO A 161 -24.52 -8.54 -5.40
N GLU A 162 -25.11 -9.47 -6.14
CA GLU A 162 -24.81 -9.61 -7.56
C GLU A 162 -25.05 -8.28 -8.31
N PRO A 163 -24.23 -7.92 -9.30
CA PRO A 163 -23.15 -8.72 -9.92
C PRO A 163 -21.76 -8.58 -9.25
N TYR A 164 -21.66 -7.93 -8.09
CA TYR A 164 -20.40 -7.61 -7.43
C TYR A 164 -19.86 -8.81 -6.64
N GLN A 165 -19.02 -9.63 -7.26
CA GLN A 165 -18.46 -10.83 -6.66
C GLN A 165 -16.94 -10.67 -6.41
N PRO A 166 -16.40 -11.25 -5.33
CA PRO A 166 -14.96 -11.29 -5.11
C PRO A 166 -14.23 -11.99 -6.25
N GLU A 167 -13.13 -11.39 -6.68
CA GLU A 167 -12.19 -11.96 -7.63
C GLU A 167 -10.74 -11.88 -7.13
N VAL A 168 -9.90 -12.75 -7.69
CA VAL A 168 -8.45 -12.72 -7.54
C VAL A 168 -7.80 -12.97 -8.90
N PRO A 169 -6.57 -12.50 -9.14
CA PRO A 169 -5.85 -12.77 -10.38
C PRO A 169 -5.67 -14.27 -10.64
N LEU A 170 -5.65 -14.66 -11.91
CA LEU A 170 -5.44 -16.03 -12.37
C LEU A 170 -4.70 -16.05 -13.71
N GLY A 171 -3.93 -17.10 -13.98
CA GLY A 171 -3.46 -17.41 -15.32
C GLY A 171 -2.06 -16.88 -15.67
N LEU A 172 -1.69 -17.07 -16.93
CA LEU A 172 -0.36 -16.79 -17.48
C LEU A 172 -0.24 -15.30 -17.85
N TRP A 173 0.16 -14.47 -16.88
CA TRP A 173 0.21 -13.01 -17.06
C TRP A 173 1.53 -12.48 -17.66
N GLN A 174 2.52 -13.37 -17.84
CA GLN A 174 3.78 -13.09 -18.54
C GLN A 174 4.05 -14.13 -19.64
N PRO A 175 4.92 -13.82 -20.63
CA PRO A 175 5.17 -14.71 -21.76
C PRO A 175 5.64 -16.12 -21.36
N VAL A 176 5.26 -17.11 -22.18
CA VAL A 176 5.76 -18.49 -22.11
C VAL A 176 6.68 -18.73 -23.31
N GLN A 177 7.94 -19.09 -23.04
CA GLN A 177 9.00 -19.11 -24.04
C GLN A 177 9.83 -20.40 -23.97
N LEU A 178 10.35 -20.83 -25.11
CA LEU A 178 11.44 -21.80 -25.18
C LEU A 178 12.77 -21.04 -25.19
N GLU A 179 13.66 -21.38 -24.25
CA GLU A 179 15.04 -20.91 -24.20
C GLU A 179 15.98 -22.00 -24.71
N TYR A 180 16.88 -21.62 -25.61
CA TYR A 180 17.88 -22.51 -26.19
C TYR A 180 19.22 -22.29 -25.48
N VAL A 181 19.68 -23.32 -24.79
CA VAL A 181 20.89 -23.29 -23.95
C VAL A 181 21.82 -24.42 -24.39
N GLY A 182 23.13 -24.25 -24.25
CA GLY A 182 24.10 -25.33 -24.34
C GLY A 182 24.15 -26.16 -23.04
N PRO A 183 25.22 -26.95 -22.83
CA PRO A 183 25.33 -27.80 -21.66
C PRO A 183 25.68 -27.04 -20.36
N ILE A 184 26.35 -25.89 -20.44
CA ILE A 184 26.66 -25.02 -19.28
C ILE A 184 25.61 -23.90 -19.19
N GLY A 185 24.74 -23.96 -18.20
CA GLY A 185 23.77 -22.91 -17.87
C GLY A 185 24.26 -22.01 -16.72
N VAL A 186 23.79 -20.76 -16.72
CA VAL A 186 23.94 -19.84 -15.57
C VAL A 186 22.57 -19.69 -14.89
N ASP A 187 22.42 -20.22 -13.69
CA ASP A 187 21.15 -20.23 -12.96
C ASP A 187 20.81 -18.86 -12.37
N TRP A 188 21.80 -18.22 -11.74
CA TRP A 188 21.67 -16.90 -11.14
C TRP A 188 22.99 -16.15 -11.18
N MET A 189 22.90 -14.82 -11.15
CA MET A 189 24.03 -13.91 -11.03
C MET A 189 23.75 -12.88 -9.94
N ARG A 190 24.67 -12.76 -8.97
CA ARG A 190 24.65 -11.77 -7.91
C ARG A 190 25.80 -10.79 -8.11
N ILE A 191 25.46 -9.52 -8.24
CA ILE A 191 26.41 -8.45 -8.52
C ILE A 191 26.64 -7.65 -7.24
N LYS A 192 27.88 -7.60 -6.76
CA LYS A 192 28.30 -6.90 -5.55
C LYS A 192 29.26 -5.76 -5.89
N PRO A 193 28.74 -4.57 -6.24
CA PRO A 193 29.56 -3.39 -6.42
C PRO A 193 29.99 -2.81 -5.06
N SER A 194 31.25 -2.42 -4.95
CA SER A 194 31.76 -1.58 -3.85
C SER A 194 32.52 -0.39 -4.41
N PHE A 195 32.60 0.69 -3.62
CA PHE A 195 33.29 1.91 -4.01
C PHE A 195 34.30 2.27 -2.91
N GLU A 196 35.59 2.19 -3.24
CA GLU A 196 36.69 2.32 -2.27
C GLU A 196 37.77 3.23 -2.85
N ALA A 197 38.27 4.17 -2.02
CA ALA A 197 39.35 5.07 -2.40
C ALA A 197 39.14 5.85 -3.72
N GLY A 198 37.88 6.10 -4.10
CA GLY A 198 37.52 6.83 -5.33
C GLY A 198 37.32 5.96 -6.57
N ASP A 199 37.44 4.63 -6.46
CA ASP A 199 37.28 3.70 -7.58
C ASP A 199 36.23 2.61 -7.30
N GLY A 200 35.64 2.11 -8.38
CA GLY A 200 34.69 1.00 -8.32
C GLY A 200 35.39 -0.36 -8.29
N ARG A 201 34.92 -1.28 -7.45
CA ARG A 201 35.27 -2.70 -7.48
C ARG A 201 34.01 -3.53 -7.65
N LEU A 202 34.09 -4.54 -8.49
CA LEU A 202 32.97 -5.41 -8.79
C LEU A 202 33.33 -6.85 -8.44
N GLU A 203 32.51 -7.49 -7.59
CA GLU A 203 32.48 -8.94 -7.46
C GLU A 203 31.18 -9.48 -8.08
N VAL A 204 31.30 -10.40 -9.02
CA VAL A 204 30.16 -11.13 -9.59
C VAL A 204 30.23 -12.56 -9.10
N GLN A 205 29.19 -13.01 -8.40
CA GLN A 205 28.99 -14.40 -8.03
C GLN A 205 27.95 -15.01 -8.97
N ALA A 206 28.17 -16.24 -9.42
CA ALA A 206 27.22 -16.94 -10.26
C ALA A 206 27.21 -18.43 -9.95
N ARG A 207 26.03 -19.04 -10.01
CA ARG A 207 25.91 -20.50 -10.01
C ARG A 207 25.81 -21.00 -11.44
N LEU A 208 26.76 -21.84 -11.79
CA LEU A 208 26.77 -22.60 -13.02
C LEU A 208 26.14 -23.96 -12.79
N ARG A 209 25.50 -24.47 -13.83
CA ARG A 209 24.95 -25.81 -13.85
C ARG A 209 25.35 -26.52 -15.14
N ASN A 210 25.85 -27.74 -15.00
CA ASN A 210 25.97 -28.64 -16.13
C ASN A 210 24.63 -29.36 -16.35
N LEU A 211 23.97 -29.01 -17.45
CA LEU A 211 22.71 -29.61 -17.88
C LEU A 211 22.93 -30.94 -18.61
N ASP A 212 24.16 -31.39 -18.84
CA ASP A 212 24.52 -32.69 -19.41
C ASP A 212 24.93 -33.68 -18.30
N GLY A 213 24.74 -34.98 -18.54
CA GLY A 213 25.26 -36.04 -17.67
C GLY A 213 26.75 -36.32 -17.87
N ARG A 214 27.36 -35.77 -18.91
CA ARG A 214 28.81 -35.84 -19.17
C ARG A 214 29.55 -34.70 -18.46
N ASN A 215 30.80 -34.93 -18.09
CA ASN A 215 31.67 -33.86 -17.63
C ASN A 215 31.85 -32.82 -18.73
N MET A 216 31.87 -31.55 -18.35
CA MET A 216 31.95 -30.43 -19.27
C MET A 216 33.08 -29.49 -18.86
N ASP A 217 34.03 -29.34 -19.79
CA ASP A 217 35.06 -28.31 -19.72
C ASP A 217 34.59 -27.08 -20.49
N GLY A 218 34.95 -25.89 -19.99
CA GLY A 218 34.54 -24.65 -20.62
C GLY A 218 35.20 -23.43 -20.00
N GLU A 219 34.68 -22.27 -20.37
CA GLU A 219 35.11 -20.97 -19.87
C GLU A 219 33.90 -20.09 -19.60
N VAL A 220 33.95 -19.30 -18.53
CA VAL A 220 33.03 -18.20 -18.28
C VAL A 220 33.77 -16.88 -18.43
N GLU A 221 33.25 -16.01 -19.29
CA GLU A 221 33.73 -14.65 -19.52
C GLU A 221 32.76 -13.64 -18.89
N LEU A 222 33.27 -12.84 -17.95
CA LEU A 222 32.59 -11.64 -17.45
C LEU A 222 32.96 -10.47 -18.36
N VAL A 223 31.95 -9.83 -18.95
CA VAL A 223 32.07 -8.64 -19.79
C VAL A 223 31.33 -7.48 -19.12
N VAL A 224 32.02 -6.36 -18.95
CA VAL A 224 31.43 -5.12 -18.45
C VAL A 224 31.66 -4.00 -19.47
N PRO A 225 30.65 -3.68 -20.29
CA PRO A 225 30.71 -2.51 -21.16
C PRO A 225 30.89 -1.24 -20.33
N VAL A 226 31.78 -0.34 -20.77
CA VAL A 226 31.95 0.94 -20.12
C VAL A 226 31.86 2.07 -21.16
N PRO A 227 31.01 3.08 -20.96
CA PRO A 227 30.87 4.18 -21.92
C PRO A 227 32.21 4.87 -22.22
N GLY A 228 32.51 5.05 -23.51
CA GLY A 228 33.69 5.79 -23.97
C GLY A 228 35.04 5.06 -23.86
N ARG A 229 35.06 3.76 -23.51
CA ARG A 229 36.28 2.92 -23.49
C ARG A 229 35.98 1.48 -23.87
N ASP A 230 37.02 0.68 -24.04
CA ASP A 230 36.88 -0.76 -24.28
C ASP A 230 36.20 -1.47 -23.10
N ALA A 231 35.37 -2.47 -23.43
CA ALA A 231 34.72 -3.31 -22.42
C ALA A 231 35.77 -4.05 -21.58
N LEU A 232 35.57 -4.05 -20.27
CA LEU A 232 36.42 -4.80 -19.35
C LEU A 232 36.02 -6.28 -19.42
N ARG A 233 37.01 -7.16 -19.47
CA ARG A 233 36.81 -8.60 -19.65
C ARG A 233 37.64 -9.38 -18.64
N LEU A 234 37.05 -10.42 -18.06
CA LEU A 234 37.73 -11.40 -17.23
C LEU A 234 37.24 -12.78 -17.62
N ARG A 235 38.17 -13.73 -17.77
CA ARG A 235 37.87 -15.11 -18.14
C ARG A 235 38.26 -16.07 -17.04
N ARG A 236 37.52 -17.15 -16.90
CA ARG A 236 37.77 -18.21 -15.92
C ARG A 236 37.39 -19.56 -16.52
N GLU A 237 38.35 -20.48 -16.54
CA GLU A 237 38.10 -21.88 -16.90
C GLU A 237 37.23 -22.58 -15.86
N VAL A 238 36.40 -23.51 -16.32
CA VAL A 238 35.49 -24.30 -15.48
C VAL A 238 35.50 -25.77 -15.89
N HIS A 239 35.38 -26.63 -14.88
CA HIS A 239 35.33 -28.08 -15.03
C HIS A 239 34.13 -28.60 -14.24
N LEU A 240 33.00 -28.80 -14.91
CA LEU A 240 31.75 -29.20 -14.26
C LEU A 240 31.50 -30.69 -14.48
N ALA A 241 31.41 -31.47 -13.40
CA ALA A 241 30.95 -32.85 -13.50
C ALA A 241 29.51 -32.92 -14.07
N GLY A 242 29.14 -34.06 -14.64
CA GLY A 242 27.78 -34.27 -15.16
C GLY A 242 26.69 -33.97 -14.12
N GLY A 243 25.73 -33.12 -14.46
CA GLY A 243 24.64 -32.71 -13.57
C GLY A 243 25.05 -31.83 -12.39
N ALA A 244 26.32 -31.44 -12.27
CA ALA A 244 26.82 -30.69 -11.12
C ALA A 244 26.41 -29.22 -11.16
N GLU A 245 26.27 -28.65 -9.96
CA GLU A 245 26.18 -27.21 -9.74
C GLU A 245 27.48 -26.72 -9.09
N GLU A 246 28.02 -25.61 -9.58
CA GLU A 246 29.20 -24.96 -8.99
C GLU A 246 28.96 -23.46 -8.86
N THR A 247 29.30 -22.88 -7.71
CA THR A 247 29.29 -21.42 -7.54
C THR A 247 30.69 -20.87 -7.74
N MET A 248 30.81 -19.89 -8.63
CA MET A 248 32.05 -19.16 -8.88
C MET A 248 31.94 -17.69 -8.49
N ALA A 249 33.10 -17.07 -8.29
CA ALA A 249 33.22 -15.63 -8.10
C ALA A 249 34.29 -15.07 -9.05
N MET A 250 33.99 -13.91 -9.62
CA MET A 250 34.86 -13.16 -10.53
C MET A 250 34.98 -11.72 -10.01
N ARG A 251 36.19 -11.18 -9.97
CA ARG A 251 36.46 -9.84 -9.40
C ARG A 251 37.15 -8.96 -10.42
N LEU A 252 36.65 -7.73 -10.58
CA LEU A 252 37.12 -6.79 -11.59
C LEU A 252 37.19 -5.38 -10.98
N ALA A 253 38.26 -4.65 -11.30
CA ALA A 253 38.38 -3.24 -10.93
C ALA A 253 37.78 -2.37 -12.05
N LEU A 254 37.02 -1.34 -11.67
CA LEU A 254 36.43 -0.37 -12.58
C LEU A 254 36.96 1.03 -12.23
N PRO A 255 38.19 1.38 -12.64
CA PRO A 255 38.74 2.70 -12.39
C PRO A 255 37.88 3.79 -13.02
N GLY A 256 37.70 4.91 -12.31
CA GLY A 256 36.89 6.04 -12.77
C GLY A 256 35.38 5.74 -12.86
N ALA A 257 34.90 4.70 -12.16
CA ALA A 257 33.47 4.49 -11.99
C ALA A 257 32.82 5.69 -11.30
N GLN A 258 31.57 5.98 -11.66
CA GLN A 258 30.76 7.02 -11.04
C GLN A 258 29.74 6.38 -10.10
N ARG A 259 29.44 7.06 -9.00
CA ARG A 259 28.39 6.62 -8.08
C ARG A 259 27.02 6.97 -8.62
N TRP A 260 26.08 6.06 -8.43
CA TRP A 260 24.65 6.32 -8.60
C TRP A 260 24.15 7.19 -7.46
N GLU A 261 23.38 8.21 -7.82
CA GLU A 261 22.73 9.13 -6.91
C GLU A 261 21.21 9.08 -7.11
N PRO A 262 20.41 9.20 -6.04
CA PRO A 262 19.00 9.55 -6.17
C PRO A 262 18.85 10.84 -6.97
N TRP A 263 17.71 11.00 -7.64
CA TRP A 263 17.49 12.08 -8.61
C TRP A 263 17.73 13.49 -8.04
N ARG A 264 17.49 13.66 -6.73
CA ARG A 264 17.71 14.92 -6.02
C ARG A 264 19.19 15.29 -5.91
N PHE A 265 20.09 14.32 -5.94
CA PHE A 265 21.51 14.50 -5.61
C PHE A 265 22.46 14.46 -6.79
N GLY A 266 22.06 13.94 -7.95
CA GLY A 266 22.96 13.89 -9.09
C GLY A 266 22.49 12.97 -10.21
N ALA A 267 23.47 12.38 -10.90
CA ALA A 267 23.25 11.47 -12.02
C ALA A 267 23.06 10.01 -11.58
N GLN A 268 22.52 9.19 -12.48
CA GLN A 268 22.19 7.78 -12.25
C GLN A 268 23.03 6.85 -13.16
N PRO A 269 24.37 6.82 -13.06
CA PRO A 269 25.17 5.86 -13.82
C PRO A 269 24.79 4.42 -13.44
N VAL A 270 24.20 3.70 -14.38
CA VAL A 270 23.91 2.26 -14.29
C VAL A 270 24.81 1.53 -15.28
N TYR A 271 25.52 0.53 -14.77
CA TYR A 271 26.41 -0.36 -15.53
C TYR A 271 25.70 -1.69 -15.79
N ARG A 272 26.29 -2.49 -16.69
CA ARG A 272 25.78 -3.82 -17.06
C ARG A 272 26.90 -4.84 -16.91
N ALA A 273 26.61 -5.96 -16.25
CA ALA A 273 27.49 -7.11 -16.21
C ALA A 273 26.88 -8.22 -17.08
N GLU A 274 27.68 -8.81 -17.95
CA GLU A 274 27.29 -9.91 -18.83
C GLU A 274 28.19 -11.11 -18.56
N LEU A 275 27.59 -12.28 -18.32
CA LEU A 275 28.30 -13.55 -18.21
C LEU A 275 28.04 -14.37 -19.46
N VAL A 276 29.11 -14.78 -20.12
CA VAL A 276 29.08 -15.64 -21.31
C VAL A 276 29.79 -16.95 -20.97
N ALA A 277 29.05 -18.05 -20.90
CA ALA A 277 29.63 -19.38 -20.71
C ALA A 277 29.81 -20.06 -22.07
N ARG A 278 30.99 -20.64 -22.29
CA ARG A 278 31.35 -21.38 -23.50
C ARG A 278 31.83 -22.78 -23.14
N THR A 279 31.58 -23.75 -24.02
CA THR A 279 32.15 -25.09 -23.94
C THR A 279 33.60 -25.10 -24.40
N GLY A 280 34.35 -26.19 -24.13
CA GLY A 280 35.76 -26.31 -24.47
C GLY A 280 36.10 -26.22 -25.97
N ASP A 281 35.11 -26.41 -26.84
CA ASP A 281 35.21 -26.18 -28.29
C ASP A 281 34.96 -24.71 -28.71
N GLY A 282 34.70 -23.83 -27.75
CA GLY A 282 34.45 -22.40 -27.94
C GLY A 282 32.99 -22.05 -28.26
N ALA A 283 32.08 -23.01 -28.37
CA ALA A 283 30.67 -22.73 -28.65
C ALA A 283 30.00 -22.04 -27.44
N GLU A 284 29.19 -21.01 -27.72
CA GLU A 284 28.45 -20.32 -26.66
C GLU A 284 27.34 -21.21 -26.12
N SER A 285 27.38 -21.43 -24.80
CA SER A 285 26.44 -22.29 -24.10
C SER A 285 25.33 -21.48 -23.43
N SER A 286 25.69 -20.41 -22.71
CA SER A 286 24.71 -19.53 -22.08
C SER A 286 25.22 -18.09 -22.04
N ARG A 287 24.28 -17.16 -22.00
CA ARG A 287 24.54 -15.73 -21.88
C ARG A 287 23.45 -15.10 -21.05
N VAL A 288 23.85 -14.51 -19.93
CA VAL A 288 22.96 -13.76 -19.02
C VAL A 288 23.57 -12.41 -18.73
N GLU A 289 22.73 -11.47 -18.32
CA GLU A 289 23.16 -10.13 -17.93
C GLU A 289 22.24 -9.54 -16.88
N ASP A 290 22.76 -8.54 -16.17
CA ASP A 290 21.95 -7.70 -15.29
C ASP A 290 22.61 -6.33 -15.09
N GLY A 291 21.80 -5.37 -14.63
CA GLY A 291 22.22 -4.02 -14.29
C GLY A 291 22.78 -3.92 -12.88
N PHE A 292 23.66 -2.95 -12.65
CA PHE A 292 24.16 -2.62 -11.31
C PHE A 292 24.65 -1.18 -11.24
N ALA A 293 24.84 -0.66 -10.03
CA ALA A 293 25.50 0.62 -9.84
C ALA A 293 26.28 0.71 -8.52
N PHE A 294 27.24 1.63 -8.48
CA PHE A 294 28.03 1.92 -7.29
C PHE A 294 27.29 2.93 -6.42
N ARG A 295 26.89 2.55 -5.22
CA ARG A 295 26.30 3.46 -4.23
C ARG A 295 26.55 2.92 -2.83
N GLU A 296 26.47 3.79 -1.85
CA GLU A 296 26.43 3.41 -0.45
C GLU A 296 25.12 3.90 0.16
N LEU A 297 24.35 2.97 0.73
CA LEU A 297 23.21 3.29 1.59
C LEU A 297 23.54 2.88 3.01
N THR A 298 23.35 3.80 3.96
CA THR A 298 23.55 3.51 5.38
C THR A 298 22.27 3.80 6.14
N TRP A 299 21.89 2.87 6.99
CA TRP A 299 20.72 2.95 7.84
C TRP A 299 21.09 2.73 9.31
N ASP A 300 20.40 3.41 10.21
CA ASP A 300 20.37 3.05 11.63
C ASP A 300 18.90 2.94 12.05
N ILE A 301 18.39 1.71 12.17
CA ILE A 301 16.99 1.43 12.50
C ILE A 301 16.92 0.73 13.86
N GLY A 302 15.99 1.18 14.70
CA GLY A 302 15.66 0.54 15.96
C GLY A 302 14.47 1.21 16.63
N PRO A 303 14.06 0.76 17.84
CA PRO A 303 12.80 1.18 18.46
C PRO A 303 12.64 2.69 18.68
N ARG A 304 13.75 3.43 18.75
CA ARG A 304 13.79 4.90 18.96
C ARG A 304 14.82 5.61 18.09
N ARG A 305 15.30 4.93 17.05
CA ARG A 305 16.36 5.45 16.18
C ARG A 305 16.00 5.16 14.73
N TRP A 306 16.10 6.20 13.92
CA TRP A 306 16.02 6.10 12.48
C TRP A 306 17.06 7.05 11.93
N SER A 307 17.85 6.62 10.95
CA SER A 307 18.61 7.52 10.10
C SER A 307 18.83 6.87 8.76
N PHE A 308 18.88 7.69 7.72
CA PHE A 308 19.14 7.24 6.36
C PHE A 308 20.15 8.16 5.68
N ARG A 309 21.18 7.56 5.10
CA ARG A 309 22.22 8.26 4.35
C ARG A 309 22.43 7.64 2.99
N VAL A 310 22.67 8.51 2.01
CA VAL A 310 23.07 8.15 0.65
C VAL A 310 24.46 8.71 0.40
N ASN A 311 25.42 7.84 0.10
CA ASN A 311 26.79 8.22 -0.19
C ASN A 311 27.39 9.11 0.92
N GLY A 312 27.07 8.79 2.19
CA GLY A 312 27.47 9.52 3.40
C GLY A 312 26.57 10.69 3.82
N ARG A 313 25.66 11.15 2.95
CA ARG A 313 24.82 12.35 3.18
C ARG A 313 23.44 11.98 3.75
N PRO A 314 22.97 12.59 4.85
CA PRO A 314 21.63 12.31 5.37
C PRO A 314 20.55 12.76 4.39
N MET A 315 19.45 12.01 4.33
CA MET A 315 18.34 12.29 3.42
C MET A 315 17.00 12.05 4.09
N PHE A 316 16.14 13.07 4.07
CA PHE A 316 14.74 12.91 4.45
C PHE A 316 13.96 12.34 3.26
N LEU A 317 13.29 11.21 3.48
CA LEU A 317 12.57 10.48 2.44
C LEU A 317 11.17 11.09 2.23
N ARG A 318 11.02 11.91 1.18
CA ARG A 318 9.70 12.33 0.71
C ARG A 318 9.20 11.27 -0.26
N GLY A 319 8.09 10.61 0.05
CA GLY A 319 7.67 9.46 -0.75
C GLY A 319 6.17 9.29 -0.90
N ALA A 320 5.81 8.24 -1.61
CA ALA A 320 4.44 7.75 -1.71
C ALA A 320 4.42 6.22 -1.79
N CYS A 321 3.36 5.62 -1.27
CA CYS A 321 3.02 4.24 -1.54
C CYS A 321 2.62 4.04 -3.01
N TYR A 322 2.80 2.84 -3.55
CA TYR A 322 2.58 2.55 -4.97
C TYR A 322 2.07 1.12 -5.18
N ALA A 323 0.89 1.06 -5.78
CA ALA A 323 0.29 -0.13 -6.38
C ALA A 323 -0.44 0.35 -7.65
N PRO A 324 0.24 0.35 -8.81
CA PRO A 324 -0.23 1.09 -9.99
C PRO A 324 -1.42 0.48 -10.73
N SER A 325 -1.71 -0.79 -10.49
CA SER A 325 -2.85 -1.50 -11.07
C SER A 325 -3.11 -2.81 -10.32
N TYR A 326 -4.39 -3.21 -10.25
CA TYR A 326 -4.80 -4.58 -9.89
C TYR A 326 -4.55 -5.60 -11.03
N ARG A 327 -4.15 -5.12 -12.21
CA ARG A 327 -3.82 -5.90 -13.40
C ARG A 327 -2.36 -5.67 -13.81
N LEU A 328 -1.49 -6.64 -13.51
CA LEU A 328 -0.06 -6.52 -13.76
C LEU A 328 0.30 -6.61 -15.24
N ASP A 329 -0.53 -7.28 -16.04
CA ASP A 329 -0.37 -7.41 -17.50
C ASP A 329 -0.68 -6.11 -18.27
N GLU A 330 -1.33 -5.13 -17.63
CA GLU A 330 -1.58 -3.80 -18.20
C GLU A 330 -0.43 -2.81 -17.98
N LEU A 331 0.57 -3.18 -17.16
CA LEU A 331 1.65 -2.29 -16.76
C LEU A 331 2.81 -2.35 -17.75
N THR A 332 3.10 -1.22 -18.38
CA THR A 332 4.18 -1.09 -19.37
C THR A 332 5.34 -0.22 -18.87
N PRO A 333 6.54 -0.33 -19.47
CA PRO A 333 7.66 0.57 -19.15
C PRO A 333 7.32 2.05 -19.27
N GLU A 334 6.43 2.43 -20.20
CA GLU A 334 5.99 3.81 -20.42
C GLU A 334 5.10 4.30 -19.29
N ILE A 335 4.21 3.43 -18.79
CA ILE A 335 3.39 3.72 -17.59
C ILE A 335 4.30 3.97 -16.38
N PHE A 336 5.29 3.09 -16.15
CA PHE A 336 6.22 3.27 -15.04
C PHE A 336 7.04 4.55 -15.19
N ALA A 337 7.55 4.84 -16.39
CA ALA A 337 8.28 6.07 -16.66
C ALA A 337 7.43 7.32 -16.39
N SER A 338 6.16 7.30 -16.81
CA SER A 338 5.20 8.39 -16.57
C SER A 338 4.90 8.56 -15.07
N ASP A 339 4.61 7.48 -14.35
CA ASP A 339 4.31 7.52 -12.93
C ASP A 339 5.53 8.02 -12.12
N LEU A 340 6.74 7.56 -12.45
CA LEU A 340 8.00 8.03 -11.84
C LEU A 340 8.30 9.51 -12.17
N ALA A 341 7.97 9.97 -13.38
CA ALA A 341 8.09 11.37 -13.75
C ALA A 341 7.13 12.25 -12.94
N ALA A 342 5.88 11.82 -12.78
CA ALA A 342 4.90 12.51 -11.93
C ALA A 342 5.36 12.55 -10.46
N ALA A 343 5.92 11.46 -9.95
CA ALA A 343 6.50 11.41 -8.61
C ALA A 343 7.62 12.45 -8.42
N LYS A 344 8.57 12.56 -9.37
CA LYS A 344 9.62 13.58 -9.33
C LYS A 344 9.07 15.01 -9.41
N GLN A 345 8.09 15.25 -10.28
CA GLN A 345 7.43 16.56 -10.39
C GLN A 345 6.74 16.95 -9.08
N ALA A 346 6.25 15.97 -8.32
CA ALA A 346 5.70 16.14 -6.98
C ALA A 346 6.75 16.15 -5.85
N ASN A 347 8.04 16.24 -6.19
CA ASN A 347 9.18 16.24 -5.28
C ASN A 347 9.35 14.95 -4.46
N LEU A 348 8.88 13.80 -4.95
CA LEU A 348 9.08 12.50 -4.30
C LEU A 348 10.45 11.91 -4.66
N ASP A 349 11.13 11.35 -3.67
CA ASP A 349 12.45 10.70 -3.81
C ASP A 349 12.43 9.20 -3.58
N ALA A 350 11.34 8.70 -2.99
CA ALA A 350 11.15 7.29 -2.73
C ALA A 350 9.72 6.83 -3.03
N ILE A 351 9.61 5.58 -3.47
CA ILE A 351 8.36 4.86 -3.66
C ILE A 351 8.36 3.63 -2.75
N ARG A 352 7.26 3.38 -2.05
CA ARG A 352 7.04 2.11 -1.35
C ARG A 352 6.12 1.22 -2.17
N VAL A 353 6.62 0.08 -2.65
CA VAL A 353 5.78 -0.92 -3.33
C VAL A 353 5.06 -1.72 -2.26
N VAL A 354 3.76 -1.47 -2.11
CA VAL A 354 2.97 -1.99 -0.98
C VAL A 354 2.51 -3.41 -1.26
N ALA A 355 2.92 -4.35 -0.39
CA ALA A 355 2.53 -5.76 -0.38
C ALA A 355 2.37 -6.39 -1.78
N ASN A 356 3.30 -6.12 -2.70
CA ASN A 356 3.22 -6.53 -4.10
C ASN A 356 4.61 -6.57 -4.74
N VAL A 357 4.80 -7.35 -5.80
CA VAL A 357 6.01 -7.34 -6.64
C VAL A 357 5.61 -6.96 -8.06
N LEU A 358 6.22 -5.88 -8.55
CA LEU A 358 5.90 -5.32 -9.88
C LEU A 358 6.73 -6.01 -10.98
N PRO A 359 6.35 -5.84 -12.27
CA PRO A 359 7.22 -6.23 -13.38
C PRO A 359 8.64 -5.67 -13.26
N LEU A 360 9.65 -6.45 -13.65
CA LEU A 360 11.07 -6.05 -13.55
C LEU A 360 11.39 -4.69 -14.21
N GLU A 361 10.63 -4.33 -15.24
CA GLU A 361 10.78 -3.04 -15.92
C GLU A 361 10.51 -1.84 -15.00
N PHE A 362 9.68 -1.97 -13.96
CA PHE A 362 9.51 -0.92 -12.96
C PHE A 362 10.82 -0.61 -12.24
N TYR A 363 11.53 -1.64 -11.76
CA TYR A 363 12.77 -1.46 -11.00
C TYR A 363 13.90 -0.91 -11.87
N LYS A 364 13.98 -1.34 -13.14
CA LYS A 364 14.90 -0.72 -14.12
C LYS A 364 14.60 0.76 -14.33
N LYS A 365 13.32 1.11 -14.47
CA LYS A 365 12.91 2.52 -14.60
C LYS A 365 13.17 3.30 -13.32
N ALA A 366 13.02 2.70 -12.14
CA ALA A 366 13.36 3.33 -10.87
C ALA A 366 14.88 3.58 -10.75
N ASP A 367 15.71 2.62 -11.18
CA ASP A 367 17.18 2.77 -11.23
C ASP A 367 17.58 3.93 -12.15
N GLU A 368 17.08 3.94 -13.38
CA GLU A 368 17.33 4.99 -14.37
C GLU A 368 16.81 6.35 -13.88
N ALA A 369 15.68 6.36 -13.17
CA ALA A 369 15.10 7.56 -12.62
C ALA A 369 15.80 8.07 -11.36
N GLY A 370 16.61 7.28 -10.65
CA GLY A 370 17.14 7.74 -9.37
C GLY A 370 16.07 7.77 -8.28
N MET A 371 15.04 6.91 -8.39
CA MET A 371 13.97 6.78 -7.41
C MET A 371 14.31 5.66 -6.45
N LEU A 372 14.33 5.94 -5.14
CA LEU A 372 14.53 4.90 -4.13
C LEU A 372 13.26 4.05 -3.99
N VAL A 373 13.43 2.75 -3.73
CA VAL A 373 12.31 1.80 -3.59
C VAL A 373 12.38 1.10 -2.24
N LEU A 374 11.31 1.21 -1.45
CA LEU A 374 11.04 0.36 -0.29
C LEU A 374 10.18 -0.80 -0.78
N GLN A 375 10.68 -2.03 -0.70
CA GLN A 375 10.05 -3.19 -1.30
C GLN A 375 9.46 -4.11 -0.24
N ASP A 376 8.14 -4.26 -0.27
CA ASP A 376 7.43 -5.18 0.60
C ASP A 376 7.34 -6.58 -0.03
N LEU A 377 7.47 -7.63 0.78
CA LEU A 377 7.00 -8.97 0.41
C LEU A 377 5.46 -8.92 0.25
N PRO A 378 4.82 -9.74 -0.61
CA PRO A 378 3.36 -9.72 -0.79
C PRO A 378 2.58 -10.37 0.36
N LEU A 379 2.82 -9.90 1.59
CA LEU A 379 2.11 -10.19 2.82
C LEU A 379 1.45 -8.92 3.33
N THR A 380 0.16 -8.99 3.62
CA THR A 380 -0.59 -7.89 4.25
C THR A 380 -1.60 -8.45 5.26
N GLY A 381 -1.81 -7.79 6.39
CA GLY A 381 -2.85 -8.16 7.36
C GLY A 381 -2.62 -9.51 8.05
N THR A 382 -3.70 -10.27 8.28
CA THR A 382 -3.63 -11.54 9.05
C THR A 382 -3.64 -12.77 8.16
N TYR A 383 -2.79 -13.74 8.50
CA TYR A 383 -2.79 -15.08 7.91
C TYR A 383 -3.10 -16.14 8.97
N VAL A 384 -3.65 -17.26 8.49
CA VAL A 384 -3.78 -18.54 9.22
C VAL A 384 -4.53 -18.46 10.56
N TYR A 385 -5.54 -17.59 10.67
CA TYR A 385 -6.45 -17.56 11.82
C TYR A 385 -7.24 -18.87 11.95
N HIS A 386 -7.15 -19.53 13.12
CA HIS A 386 -7.73 -20.85 13.39
C HIS A 386 -7.36 -21.94 12.34
N ALA A 387 -6.19 -21.83 11.72
CA ALA A 387 -5.75 -22.77 10.70
C ALA A 387 -5.27 -24.11 11.29
N ARG A 388 -5.35 -25.16 10.47
CA ARG A 388 -4.77 -26.47 10.77
C ARG A 388 -3.23 -26.40 10.64
N ALA A 389 -2.52 -27.33 11.28
CA ALA A 389 -1.06 -27.32 11.29
C ALA A 389 -0.43 -27.47 9.90
N ASP A 390 -1.08 -28.18 8.96
CA ASP A 390 -0.66 -28.28 7.56
C ASP A 390 -0.81 -26.94 6.80
N GLU A 391 -1.85 -26.18 7.09
CA GLU A 391 -2.11 -24.87 6.48
C GLU A 391 -1.10 -23.81 6.96
N ALA A 392 -0.80 -23.82 8.27
CA ALA A 392 0.26 -22.97 8.83
C ALA A 392 1.62 -23.28 8.20
N ARG A 393 2.00 -24.57 8.12
CA ARG A 393 3.27 -24.96 7.45
C ARG A 393 3.31 -24.53 5.99
N PHE A 394 2.20 -24.69 5.26
CA PHE A 394 2.12 -24.25 3.88
C PHE A 394 2.37 -22.75 3.74
N PHE A 395 1.69 -21.93 4.55
CA PHE A 395 1.86 -20.47 4.56
C PHE A 395 3.32 -20.08 4.81
N GLU A 396 3.94 -20.62 5.86
CA GLU A 396 5.33 -20.27 6.17
C GLU A 396 6.32 -20.73 5.09
N SER A 397 6.15 -21.93 4.53
CA SER A 397 6.98 -22.41 3.41
C SER A 397 6.84 -21.52 2.19
N ALA A 398 5.61 -21.16 1.83
CA ALA A 398 5.32 -20.25 0.72
C ALA A 398 5.95 -18.86 0.93
N ALA A 399 5.92 -18.33 2.16
CA ALA A 399 6.52 -17.03 2.47
C ALA A 399 8.04 -17.05 2.30
N ARG A 400 8.71 -18.12 2.76
CA ARG A 400 10.16 -18.30 2.61
C ARG A 400 10.58 -18.48 1.15
N GLU A 401 9.83 -19.27 0.38
CA GLU A 401 10.08 -19.50 -1.04
C GLU A 401 9.96 -18.19 -1.83
N GLN A 402 8.82 -17.48 -1.70
CA GLN A 402 8.60 -16.22 -2.41
C GLN A 402 9.60 -15.13 -1.99
N GLN A 403 10.00 -15.07 -0.71
CA GLN A 403 11.05 -14.16 -0.27
C GLN A 403 12.37 -14.42 -1.03
N ALA A 404 12.81 -15.68 -1.08
CA ALA A 404 14.06 -16.03 -1.73
C ALA A 404 14.03 -15.68 -3.23
N GLU A 405 12.90 -15.93 -3.91
CA GLU A 405 12.69 -15.56 -5.30
C GLU A 405 12.73 -14.03 -5.49
N MET A 406 12.02 -13.27 -4.65
CA MET A 406 11.97 -11.81 -4.72
C MET A 406 13.35 -11.19 -4.53
N VAL A 407 14.11 -11.62 -3.50
CA VAL A 407 15.47 -11.12 -3.28
C VAL A 407 16.37 -11.46 -4.46
N ALA A 408 16.32 -12.68 -4.97
CA ALA A 408 17.16 -13.08 -6.09
C ALA A 408 16.88 -12.29 -7.36
N MET A 409 15.62 -11.93 -7.62
CA MET A 409 15.22 -11.08 -8.74
C MET A 409 15.64 -9.62 -8.57
N LEU A 410 15.54 -9.10 -7.34
CA LEU A 410 15.57 -7.66 -7.12
C LEU A 410 16.88 -7.13 -6.50
N GLN A 411 17.73 -8.00 -5.94
CA GLN A 411 18.92 -7.62 -5.18
C GLN A 411 19.93 -6.74 -5.95
N ASN A 412 20.01 -6.89 -7.27
CA ASN A 412 20.99 -6.18 -8.12
C ASN A 412 20.55 -4.74 -8.45
N HIS A 413 19.27 -4.39 -8.22
CA HIS A 413 18.74 -3.07 -8.54
C HIS A 413 19.23 -2.00 -7.53
N PRO A 414 19.93 -0.94 -7.98
CA PRO A 414 20.38 0.14 -7.12
C PRO A 414 19.27 1.05 -6.59
N SER A 415 18.04 0.95 -7.08
CA SER A 415 16.89 1.66 -6.51
C SER A 415 16.43 1.05 -5.18
N ILE A 416 16.53 -0.27 -4.99
CA ILE A 416 16.05 -0.95 -3.78
C ILE A 416 16.82 -0.46 -2.56
N ALA A 417 16.13 0.15 -1.61
CA ALA A 417 16.73 0.80 -0.45
C ALA A 417 16.53 0.03 0.85
N LEU A 418 15.42 -0.71 0.98
CA LEU A 418 15.01 -1.43 2.19
C LEU A 418 14.00 -2.53 1.83
N TRP A 419 14.06 -3.64 2.58
CA TRP A 419 13.10 -4.75 2.51
C TRP A 419 12.09 -4.69 3.67
N THR A 420 10.83 -4.97 3.38
CA THR A 420 9.77 -5.11 4.40
C THR A 420 9.18 -6.52 4.31
N ALA A 421 9.11 -7.24 5.43
CA ALA A 421 8.55 -8.59 5.43
C ALA A 421 7.02 -8.63 5.42
N HIS A 422 6.33 -7.72 6.10
CA HIS A 422 4.87 -7.76 6.21
C HIS A 422 4.28 -6.35 6.31
N ASP A 423 3.27 -6.06 5.50
CA ASP A 423 2.45 -4.86 5.66
C ASP A 423 1.36 -5.09 6.73
N GLU A 424 1.33 -4.27 7.79
CA GLU A 424 0.22 -4.24 8.74
C GLU A 424 -0.18 -5.59 9.41
N PRO A 425 0.76 -6.42 9.91
CA PRO A 425 0.43 -7.72 10.51
C PRO A 425 -0.36 -7.62 11.84
N PRO A 426 -1.03 -8.70 12.28
CA PRO A 426 -1.89 -8.70 13.47
C PRO A 426 -1.17 -8.47 14.80
N TRP A 427 0.15 -8.58 14.85
CA TRP A 427 0.89 -8.34 16.09
C TRP A 427 1.20 -6.85 16.34
N LEU A 428 0.90 -5.97 15.37
CA LEU A 428 0.90 -4.52 15.60
C LEU A 428 -0.27 -4.12 16.47
N SER A 429 -0.06 -3.14 17.36
CA SER A 429 -1.07 -2.67 18.31
C SER A 429 -2.36 -2.19 17.64
N THR A 430 -2.25 -1.59 16.45
CA THR A 430 -3.37 -1.13 15.61
C THR A 430 -4.21 -2.27 15.04
N ASN A 431 -3.62 -3.47 14.91
CA ASN A 431 -4.20 -4.61 14.20
C ASN A 431 -4.36 -5.86 15.08
N LEU A 432 -4.18 -5.74 16.40
CA LEU A 432 -4.36 -6.84 17.36
C LEU A 432 -5.73 -7.53 17.26
N ASP A 433 -6.73 -6.83 16.73
CA ASP A 433 -8.10 -7.33 16.60
C ASP A 433 -8.30 -8.23 15.39
N LEU A 434 -7.30 -8.33 14.51
CA LEU A 434 -7.38 -9.14 13.30
C LEU A 434 -7.03 -10.62 13.54
N GLY A 435 -6.45 -10.97 14.70
CA GLY A 435 -6.01 -12.33 14.98
C GLY A 435 -6.18 -12.78 16.44
N ASP A 436 -6.21 -14.10 16.66
CA ASP A 436 -6.16 -14.68 18.00
C ASP A 436 -4.70 -14.74 18.48
N VAL A 437 -4.49 -15.13 19.74
CA VAL A 437 -3.15 -15.25 20.32
C VAL A 437 -2.24 -16.19 19.52
N HIS A 438 -2.79 -17.23 18.89
CA HIS A 438 -2.02 -18.19 18.10
C HIS A 438 -1.59 -17.59 16.76
N ALA A 439 -2.52 -16.99 16.01
CA ALA A 439 -2.26 -16.32 14.76
C ALA A 439 -1.29 -15.15 14.95
N VAL A 440 -1.47 -14.33 15.98
CA VAL A 440 -0.57 -13.22 16.34
C VAL A 440 0.86 -13.73 16.57
N ARG A 441 1.04 -14.78 17.38
CA ARG A 441 2.36 -15.36 17.63
C ARG A 441 2.99 -15.98 16.38
N GLN A 442 2.18 -16.67 15.58
CA GLN A 442 2.62 -17.33 14.36
C GLN A 442 3.12 -16.33 13.32
N ASN A 443 2.33 -15.28 13.05
CA ASN A 443 2.69 -14.20 12.14
C ASN A 443 3.94 -13.46 12.66
N HIS A 444 4.00 -13.13 13.96
CA HIS A 444 5.19 -12.50 14.54
C HIS A 444 6.46 -13.36 14.36
N SER A 445 6.37 -14.66 14.59
CA SER A 445 7.51 -15.57 14.46
C SER A 445 8.05 -15.62 13.02
N ILE A 446 7.16 -15.79 12.03
CA ILE A 446 7.59 -15.84 10.63
C ILE A 446 8.11 -14.47 10.16
N ASP A 447 7.51 -13.36 10.58
CA ASP A 447 7.95 -12.02 10.16
C ASP A 447 9.36 -11.68 10.68
N GLN A 448 9.69 -12.07 11.92
CA GLN A 448 11.05 -11.92 12.46
C GLN A 448 12.05 -12.84 11.76
N GLU A 449 11.65 -14.05 11.41
CA GLU A 449 12.48 -14.98 10.64
C GLU A 449 12.74 -14.43 9.23
N LEU A 450 11.71 -13.93 8.55
CA LEU A 450 11.80 -13.31 7.23
C LEU A 450 12.73 -12.10 7.28
N LYS A 451 12.60 -11.21 8.28
CA LYS A 451 13.54 -10.10 8.45
C LYS A 451 15.00 -10.58 8.50
N ALA A 452 15.31 -11.54 9.37
CA ALA A 452 16.68 -12.08 9.49
C ALA A 452 17.14 -12.79 8.20
N SER A 453 16.21 -13.41 7.49
CA SER A 453 16.46 -14.06 6.21
C SER A 453 16.76 -13.06 5.09
N PHE A 454 16.05 -11.93 5.02
CA PHE A 454 16.36 -10.83 4.10
C PHE A 454 17.79 -10.34 4.29
N GLU A 455 18.19 -10.05 5.53
CA GLU A 455 19.54 -9.55 5.86
C GLU A 455 20.64 -10.58 5.54
N ARG A 456 20.33 -11.88 5.61
CA ARG A 456 21.24 -12.95 5.21
C ARG A 456 21.31 -13.12 3.69
N LEU A 457 20.17 -13.05 3.00
CA LEU A 457 20.10 -13.20 1.55
C LEU A 457 20.72 -11.98 0.87
N ASP A 458 20.49 -10.78 1.37
CA ASP A 458 21.01 -9.52 0.86
C ASP A 458 21.55 -8.64 1.99
N GLY A 459 22.82 -8.84 2.32
CA GLY A 459 23.52 -8.08 3.36
C GLY A 459 23.91 -6.64 2.96
N THR A 460 23.46 -6.14 1.81
CA THR A 460 23.81 -4.79 1.34
C THR A 460 22.83 -3.71 1.80
N ARG A 461 21.70 -4.09 2.40
CA ARG A 461 20.64 -3.20 2.88
C ARG A 461 19.86 -3.85 4.03
N PRO A 462 19.17 -3.07 4.87
CA PRO A 462 18.44 -3.61 6.01
C PRO A 462 17.08 -4.18 5.61
N ALA A 463 16.48 -4.91 6.56
CA ALA A 463 15.09 -5.32 6.50
C ALA A 463 14.32 -4.91 7.76
N VAL A 464 13.00 -4.69 7.63
CA VAL A 464 12.07 -4.56 8.75
C VAL A 464 11.10 -5.73 8.77
N ALA A 465 10.70 -6.18 9.97
CA ALA A 465 9.76 -7.28 10.12
C ALA A 465 8.34 -6.87 9.72
N ALA A 466 7.98 -5.60 9.94
CA ALA A 466 6.72 -5.07 9.47
C ALA A 466 6.81 -3.58 9.15
N SER A 467 5.97 -3.15 8.22
CA SER A 467 5.59 -1.74 8.11
C SER A 467 4.48 -1.44 9.12
N GLY A 468 4.67 -0.38 9.91
CA GLY A 468 3.82 -0.01 11.05
C GLY A 468 4.38 -0.43 12.43
N ASP A 469 5.59 -1.01 12.48
CA ASP A 469 6.30 -1.36 13.73
C ASP A 469 7.31 -0.25 14.13
N ALA A 470 8.45 -0.21 13.45
CA ALA A 470 9.49 0.81 13.67
C ALA A 470 9.16 2.15 12.94
N ASP A 471 8.40 2.04 11.86
CA ASP A 471 7.73 3.10 11.13
C ASP A 471 6.23 3.15 11.52
N LEU A 472 5.53 4.21 11.11
CA LEU A 472 4.12 4.45 11.46
C LEU A 472 3.24 4.61 10.22
N HIS A 473 2.05 3.99 10.26
CA HIS A 473 0.92 4.32 9.40
C HIS A 473 0.06 5.39 10.09
N LEU A 474 0.22 6.65 9.67
CA LEU A 474 -0.41 7.82 10.26
C LEU A 474 -1.76 8.08 9.59
N MET A 475 -2.79 7.37 10.02
CA MET A 475 -4.13 7.39 9.41
C MET A 475 -5.14 8.29 10.15
N GLN A 476 -4.65 9.20 11.00
CA GLN A 476 -5.50 10.11 11.76
C GLN A 476 -6.25 11.07 10.84
N GLY A 477 -7.56 11.18 11.06
CA GLY A 477 -8.48 11.85 10.14
C GLY A 477 -9.06 10.91 9.08
N TRP A 478 -8.63 9.65 8.98
CA TRP A 478 -9.26 8.69 8.10
C TRP A 478 -9.69 7.40 8.79
N ALA A 479 -8.75 6.60 9.27
CA ALA A 479 -9.03 5.32 9.93
C ALA A 479 -9.27 5.51 11.43
N ASP A 480 -8.53 6.44 12.04
CA ASP A 480 -8.58 6.73 13.46
C ASP A 480 -8.56 8.25 13.73
N GLY A 481 -8.81 8.64 14.98
CA GLY A 481 -8.66 10.01 15.46
C GLY A 481 -9.40 11.11 14.67
N SER A 482 -9.06 12.35 15.01
CA SER A 482 -9.32 13.55 14.22
C SER A 482 -8.07 13.90 13.42
N TRP A 483 -8.23 14.57 12.27
CA TRP A 483 -7.07 15.06 11.50
C TRP A 483 -6.15 15.97 12.34
N ARG A 484 -6.66 16.66 13.37
CA ARG A 484 -5.82 17.49 14.25
C ARG A 484 -4.79 16.66 15.03
N ASP A 485 -5.10 15.39 15.29
CA ASP A 485 -4.29 14.53 16.15
C ASP A 485 -2.97 14.16 15.46
N ILE A 486 -2.89 14.35 14.12
CA ILE A 486 -1.63 14.38 13.37
C ILE A 486 -0.63 15.33 14.04
N GLY A 487 -1.09 16.51 14.47
CA GLY A 487 -0.27 17.53 15.14
C GLY A 487 0.36 17.09 16.46
N LEU A 488 -0.10 15.98 17.02
CA LEU A 488 0.38 15.40 18.28
C LEU A 488 1.34 14.22 18.05
N ALA A 489 1.47 13.73 16.81
CA ALA A 489 2.32 12.61 16.49
C ALA A 489 3.79 13.05 16.29
N GLU A 490 4.73 12.30 16.85
CA GLU A 490 6.18 12.50 16.68
C GLU A 490 6.86 11.22 16.18
N PRO A 491 6.56 10.75 14.97
CA PRO A 491 7.06 9.48 14.45
C PRO A 491 8.50 9.58 13.94
N LEU A 492 9.23 8.47 14.00
CA LEU A 492 10.56 8.33 13.41
C LEU A 492 10.53 8.30 11.89
N MET A 493 9.54 7.60 11.34
CA MET A 493 9.34 7.36 9.92
C MET A 493 7.85 7.14 9.71
N VAL A 494 7.25 7.81 8.71
CA VAL A 494 5.86 7.57 8.31
C VAL A 494 5.83 6.95 6.93
N SER A 495 5.43 5.69 6.86
CA SER A 495 5.39 4.88 5.64
C SER A 495 4.02 4.85 4.96
N ALA A 496 2.99 5.41 5.60
CA ALA A 496 1.69 5.68 4.99
C ALA A 496 0.97 6.81 5.75
N PHE A 497 0.37 7.76 5.03
CA PHE A 497 -0.61 8.72 5.56
C PHE A 497 -1.56 9.18 4.44
N GLY A 498 -2.83 9.43 4.75
CA GLY A 498 -3.77 9.94 3.75
C GLY A 498 -5.23 9.72 4.08
N ALA A 499 -6.07 10.11 3.12
CA ALA A 499 -7.53 9.96 3.14
C ALA A 499 -8.04 9.66 1.72
N GLN A 500 -9.23 9.08 1.58
CA GLN A 500 -9.83 8.91 0.25
C GLN A 500 -10.40 10.21 -0.29
N SER A 501 -10.52 10.28 -1.62
CA SER A 501 -11.37 11.24 -2.32
C SER A 501 -11.99 10.64 -3.57
N LEU A 502 -13.01 11.31 -4.11
CA LEU A 502 -13.61 10.95 -5.39
C LEU A 502 -12.66 11.27 -6.56
N PRO A 503 -12.78 10.54 -7.69
CA PRO A 503 -12.13 10.91 -8.95
C PRO A 503 -12.48 12.34 -9.39
N SER A 504 -11.62 12.94 -10.19
CA SER A 504 -11.88 14.27 -10.77
C SER A 504 -13.10 14.22 -11.68
N ALA A 505 -13.91 15.28 -11.72
CA ALA A 505 -15.22 15.28 -12.41
C ALA A 505 -15.16 14.87 -13.89
N GLY A 506 -14.09 15.24 -14.61
CA GLY A 506 -13.87 14.86 -16.02
C GLY A 506 -13.09 13.57 -16.23
N SER A 507 -12.91 12.75 -15.20
CA SER A 507 -12.13 11.51 -15.30
C SER A 507 -12.91 10.40 -16.00
N PRO A 508 -12.28 9.61 -16.90
CA PRO A 508 -12.92 8.44 -17.50
C PRO A 508 -13.18 7.33 -16.47
N VAL A 509 -12.65 7.44 -15.24
CA VAL A 509 -13.01 6.53 -14.13
C VAL A 509 -14.53 6.49 -13.92
N TRP A 510 -15.23 7.61 -14.15
CA TRP A 510 -16.68 7.68 -14.04
C TRP A 510 -17.44 6.79 -15.04
N GLU A 511 -16.81 6.34 -16.13
CA GLU A 511 -17.41 5.37 -17.06
C GLU A 511 -17.62 4.00 -16.38
N ARG A 512 -16.82 3.66 -15.36
CA ARG A 512 -16.95 2.41 -14.60
C ARG A 512 -17.81 2.53 -13.35
N ILE A 513 -17.76 3.68 -12.67
CA ILE A 513 -18.49 3.92 -11.41
C ILE A 513 -19.93 4.43 -11.66
N GLY A 514 -20.10 5.27 -12.68
CA GLY A 514 -21.34 5.97 -13.00
C GLY A 514 -21.45 7.36 -12.36
N THR A 515 -22.09 8.29 -13.07
CA THR A 515 -22.28 9.70 -12.65
C THR A 515 -23.70 10.01 -12.18
N HIS A 516 -24.50 8.99 -11.88
CA HIS A 516 -25.89 9.20 -11.50
C HIS A 516 -25.99 9.92 -10.15
N TRP A 517 -26.98 10.81 -10.01
CA TRP A 517 -27.21 11.57 -8.78
C TRP A 517 -28.70 11.85 -8.59
N PRO A 518 -29.27 11.75 -7.38
CA PRO A 518 -28.62 11.33 -6.14
C PRO A 518 -28.21 9.85 -6.16
N VAL A 519 -27.19 9.51 -5.37
CA VAL A 519 -26.74 8.14 -5.11
C VAL A 519 -27.02 7.80 -3.64
N ALA A 520 -27.30 6.53 -3.35
CA ALA A 520 -27.48 6.08 -1.98
C ALA A 520 -26.15 6.14 -1.20
N ASP A 521 -26.21 6.38 0.11
CA ASP A 521 -25.03 6.47 0.98
C ASP A 521 -24.23 5.17 1.09
N ASP A 522 -24.80 4.06 0.63
CA ASP A 522 -24.25 2.71 0.65
C ASP A 522 -24.32 2.00 -0.70
N ASP A 523 -24.45 2.78 -1.78
CA ASP A 523 -24.61 2.27 -3.14
C ASP A 523 -23.61 1.13 -3.44
N PRO A 524 -24.10 -0.06 -3.83
CA PRO A 524 -23.24 -1.22 -4.05
C PRO A 524 -22.15 -0.99 -5.10
N ALA A 525 -22.42 -0.19 -6.15
CA ALA A 525 -21.42 0.10 -7.19
C ALA A 525 -20.29 0.96 -6.62
N TRP A 526 -20.63 1.96 -5.80
CA TRP A 526 -19.65 2.80 -5.13
C TRP A 526 -18.84 2.02 -4.10
N ARG A 527 -19.47 1.12 -3.34
CA ARG A 527 -18.75 0.23 -2.40
C ARG A 527 -17.83 -0.76 -3.12
N HIS A 528 -18.23 -1.26 -4.29
CA HIS A 528 -17.36 -2.04 -5.19
C HIS A 528 -16.36 -1.17 -5.97
N ALA A 529 -16.40 0.15 -5.78
CA ALA A 529 -15.40 1.08 -6.26
C ALA A 529 -14.55 1.67 -5.12
N GLY A 530 -14.51 1.04 -3.94
CA GLY A 530 -13.63 1.42 -2.83
C GLY A 530 -14.25 2.36 -1.79
N PHE A 531 -15.50 2.79 -1.97
CA PHE A 531 -16.15 3.73 -1.06
C PHE A 531 -16.35 3.14 0.35
N GLN A 532 -15.84 3.84 1.37
CA GLN A 532 -15.88 3.43 2.79
C GLN A 532 -16.86 4.30 3.61
N PRO A 533 -18.19 4.07 3.56
CA PRO A 533 -19.19 5.01 4.09
C PRO A 533 -18.96 5.42 5.56
N VAL A 534 -18.47 4.50 6.40
CA VAL A 534 -18.17 4.76 7.81
C VAL A 534 -17.08 5.83 7.97
N ASN A 535 -15.93 5.68 7.31
CA ASN A 535 -14.82 6.62 7.41
C ASN A 535 -15.20 8.01 6.87
N TRP A 536 -15.92 8.02 5.75
CA TRP A 536 -16.46 9.23 5.15
C TRP A 536 -17.42 9.97 6.10
N ALA A 537 -18.36 9.25 6.73
CA ALA A 537 -19.33 9.84 7.65
C ALA A 537 -18.69 10.35 8.95
N GLU A 538 -17.75 9.59 9.51
CA GLU A 538 -17.18 9.88 10.84
C GLU A 538 -16.07 10.92 10.82
N ARG A 539 -15.26 10.96 9.77
CA ARG A 539 -14.02 11.76 9.74
C ARG A 539 -13.84 12.53 8.44
N GLY A 540 -14.19 11.90 7.32
CA GLY A 540 -14.05 12.44 5.96
C GLY A 540 -15.04 13.56 5.61
N ALA A 541 -15.29 13.71 4.31
CA ALA A 541 -16.18 14.76 3.80
C ALA A 541 -17.67 14.53 4.10
N GLY A 542 -18.08 13.45 4.77
CA GLY A 542 -19.48 13.07 4.95
C GLY A 542 -20.00 12.21 3.81
N LEU A 543 -21.28 11.82 3.90
CA LEU A 543 -21.96 10.91 2.97
C LEU A 543 -22.57 11.65 1.76
N PRO A 544 -22.82 10.95 0.62
CA PRO A 544 -23.42 11.53 -0.57
C PRO A 544 -24.70 12.34 -0.31
N SER A 545 -25.60 11.85 0.54
CA SER A 545 -26.87 12.47 0.90
C SER A 545 -26.75 13.87 1.51
N ALA A 546 -25.57 14.24 2.02
CA ALA A 546 -25.30 15.58 2.56
C ALA A 546 -25.09 16.64 1.46
N TYR A 547 -25.00 16.25 0.19
CA TYR A 547 -24.63 17.11 -0.93
C TYR A 547 -25.75 17.25 -1.95
N ARG A 548 -25.82 18.41 -2.61
CA ARG A 548 -26.86 18.72 -3.62
C ARG A 548 -26.54 18.15 -5.00
N SER A 549 -25.27 17.94 -5.31
CA SER A 549 -24.80 17.43 -6.60
C SER A 549 -23.50 16.64 -6.45
N LEU A 550 -23.23 15.79 -7.44
CA LEU A 550 -21.98 15.04 -7.54
C LEU A 550 -20.76 15.97 -7.55
N ASP A 551 -20.78 17.06 -8.33
CA ASP A 551 -19.66 18.03 -8.40
C ASP A 551 -19.34 18.66 -7.04
N ALA A 552 -20.38 19.03 -6.26
CA ALA A 552 -20.19 19.58 -4.93
C ALA A 552 -19.53 18.55 -3.99
N TYR A 553 -19.86 17.27 -4.16
CA TYR A 553 -19.27 16.20 -3.36
C TYR A 553 -17.83 15.87 -3.79
N ILE A 554 -17.56 15.87 -5.11
CA ILE A 554 -16.19 15.74 -5.65
C ILE A 554 -15.31 16.83 -5.09
N GLU A 555 -15.74 18.09 -5.16
CA GLU A 555 -14.97 19.22 -4.63
C GLU A 555 -14.70 19.09 -3.13
N ALA A 556 -15.73 18.79 -2.33
CA ALA A 556 -15.59 18.64 -0.89
C ALA A 556 -14.64 17.50 -0.51
N SER A 557 -14.73 16.37 -1.22
CA SER A 557 -13.87 15.21 -0.97
C SER A 557 -12.41 15.44 -1.33
N GLN A 558 -12.14 16.01 -2.51
CA GLN A 558 -10.77 16.28 -2.94
C GLN A 558 -10.13 17.39 -2.11
N ARG A 559 -10.91 18.38 -1.67
CA ARG A 559 -10.43 19.39 -0.73
C ARG A 559 -10.05 18.76 0.61
N TYR A 560 -10.91 17.90 1.15
CA TYR A 560 -10.62 17.20 2.40
C TYR A 560 -9.31 16.40 2.33
N GLN A 561 -9.17 15.58 1.29
CA GLN A 561 -7.95 14.80 1.07
C GLN A 561 -6.71 15.70 0.95
N ALA A 562 -6.80 16.76 0.15
CA ALA A 562 -5.70 17.71 -0.04
C ALA A 562 -5.27 18.39 1.27
N ASP A 563 -6.24 18.83 2.08
CA ASP A 563 -5.99 19.51 3.35
C ASP A 563 -5.32 18.58 4.37
N VAL A 564 -5.81 17.33 4.51
CA VAL A 564 -5.21 16.30 5.39
C VAL A 564 -3.79 15.95 4.96
N ILE A 565 -3.58 15.70 3.66
CA ILE A 565 -2.26 15.33 3.12
C ILE A 565 -1.25 16.45 3.30
N ARG A 566 -1.64 17.71 3.03
CA ARG A 566 -0.75 18.86 3.23
C ARG A 566 -0.41 19.04 4.70
N TYR A 567 -1.40 18.96 5.59
CA TYR A 567 -1.19 19.12 7.03
C TYR A 567 -0.22 18.06 7.57
N ALA A 568 -0.44 16.78 7.22
CA ALA A 568 0.46 15.69 7.60
C ALA A 568 1.88 15.88 7.05
N ALA A 569 2.01 16.13 5.74
CA ALA A 569 3.31 16.29 5.10
C ALA A 569 4.11 17.48 5.68
N GLU A 570 3.46 18.62 5.90
CA GLU A 570 4.10 19.79 6.50
C GLU A 570 4.51 19.51 7.95
N HIS A 571 3.62 18.91 8.76
CA HIS A 571 3.90 18.53 10.15
C HIS A 571 5.09 17.58 10.29
N LEU A 572 5.21 16.59 9.41
CA LEU A 572 6.33 15.65 9.41
C LEU A 572 7.64 16.33 8.97
N ARG A 573 7.56 17.27 8.03
CA ARG A 573 8.74 18.03 7.57
C ARG A 573 9.26 19.02 8.61
N THR A 574 8.41 19.61 9.45
CA THR A 574 8.89 20.48 10.53
C THR A 574 9.73 19.73 11.56
N ARG A 575 9.69 18.40 11.57
CA ARG A 575 10.45 17.49 12.43
C ARG A 575 11.60 16.79 11.72
N LYS A 576 11.92 17.21 10.48
CA LYS A 576 13.02 16.65 9.67
C LYS A 576 14.30 16.57 10.51
N PHE A 577 14.86 15.36 10.62
CA PHE A 577 16.10 15.00 11.33
C PHE A 577 16.12 15.29 12.85
N GLU A 578 15.04 15.84 13.41
CA GLU A 578 14.87 15.94 14.86
C GLU A 578 14.27 14.63 15.38
N SER A 579 13.02 14.35 14.99
CA SER A 579 12.35 13.08 15.26
C SER A 579 12.02 12.32 13.99
N CYS A 580 11.74 12.98 12.86
CA CYS A 580 11.21 12.34 11.67
C CYS A 580 12.20 12.29 10.48
N TRP A 581 12.23 11.16 9.77
CA TRP A 581 13.15 10.88 8.66
C TRP A 581 12.48 10.59 7.32
N GLY A 582 11.16 10.47 7.29
CA GLY A 582 10.44 10.29 6.04
C GLY A 582 8.93 10.33 6.19
N ALA A 583 8.28 10.63 5.07
CA ALA A 583 6.83 10.79 4.98
C ALA A 583 6.34 10.25 3.63
N PHE A 584 5.51 9.21 3.66
CA PHE A 584 4.97 8.54 2.48
C PHE A 584 3.47 8.72 2.40
N ALA A 585 3.01 9.48 1.39
CA ALA A 585 1.58 9.59 1.12
C ALA A 585 1.03 8.23 0.67
N PHE A 586 -0.09 7.80 1.23
CA PHE A 586 -0.87 6.67 0.74
C PHE A 586 -1.98 7.23 -0.14
N HIS A 587 -1.90 7.12 -1.47
CA HIS A 587 -0.80 6.57 -2.29
C HIS A 587 -0.70 7.27 -3.65
N LEU A 588 0.29 6.96 -4.51
CA LEU A 588 0.56 7.73 -5.74
C LEU A 588 -0.56 7.62 -6.81
N VAL A 589 -1.00 6.40 -7.15
CA VAL A 589 -2.01 6.12 -8.20
C VAL A 589 -3.02 5.09 -7.69
N ASP A 590 -4.33 5.35 -7.83
CA ASP A 590 -5.35 4.34 -7.51
C ASP A 590 -5.19 3.07 -8.40
N PRO A 591 -5.16 1.85 -7.84
CA PRO A 591 -4.90 0.60 -8.60
C PRO A 591 -6.07 0.14 -9.48
N PHE A 592 -7.22 0.79 -9.37
CA PHE A 592 -8.42 0.46 -10.12
C PHE A 592 -9.22 1.74 -10.37
N PRO A 593 -10.14 1.75 -11.35
CA PRO A 593 -11.07 2.87 -11.52
C PRO A 593 -12.04 2.93 -10.35
N GLY A 594 -11.71 3.74 -9.36
CA GLY A 594 -12.40 3.77 -8.08
C GLY A 594 -12.26 5.06 -7.30
N ILE A 595 -12.91 5.06 -6.14
CA ILE A 595 -12.85 6.04 -5.07
C ILE A 595 -11.78 5.55 -4.10
N GLY A 596 -10.63 6.22 -4.11
CA GLY A 596 -9.46 5.73 -3.41
C GLY A 596 -8.55 6.84 -2.89
N PHE A 597 -7.37 6.43 -2.46
CA PHE A 597 -6.38 7.25 -1.77
C PHE A 597 -5.36 7.88 -2.73
N GLY A 598 -5.41 7.54 -4.02
CA GLY A 598 -4.50 8.01 -5.05
C GLY A 598 -4.42 9.55 -5.12
N LEU A 599 -3.19 10.08 -5.22
CA LEU A 599 -2.92 11.46 -5.66
C LEU A 599 -3.31 11.64 -7.13
N LEU A 600 -3.12 10.58 -7.90
CA LEU A 600 -3.64 10.36 -9.24
C LEU A 600 -4.77 9.31 -9.15
N ASP A 601 -5.87 9.51 -9.87
CA ASP A 601 -6.91 8.48 -9.97
C ASP A 601 -6.48 7.29 -10.85
N GLY A 602 -7.33 6.27 -10.98
CA GLY A 602 -7.01 5.05 -11.75
C GLY A 602 -6.78 5.28 -13.24
N ALA A 603 -7.15 6.45 -13.77
CA ALA A 603 -6.85 6.90 -15.13
C ALA A 603 -5.67 7.88 -15.19
N ARG A 604 -4.88 7.97 -14.11
CA ARG A 604 -3.73 8.87 -13.92
C ARG A 604 -4.09 10.35 -14.06
N ARG A 605 -5.35 10.73 -13.79
CA ARG A 605 -5.74 12.15 -13.71
C ARG A 605 -5.38 12.68 -12.32
N PRO A 606 -4.74 13.86 -12.23
CA PRO A 606 -4.40 14.45 -10.96
C PRO A 606 -5.65 14.87 -10.17
N LYS A 607 -5.61 14.58 -8.88
CA LYS A 607 -6.53 15.12 -7.87
C LYS A 607 -5.86 16.30 -7.16
N ARG A 608 -6.64 17.14 -6.47
CA ARG A 608 -6.12 18.28 -5.69
C ARG A 608 -5.03 17.91 -4.67
N ALA A 609 -5.05 16.67 -4.20
CA ALA A 609 -4.05 16.14 -3.28
C ALA A 609 -2.63 16.11 -3.85
N LEU A 610 -2.46 15.89 -5.16
CA LEU A 610 -1.13 15.91 -5.79
C LEU A 610 -0.49 17.30 -5.66
N ASP A 611 -1.24 18.36 -5.96
CA ASP A 611 -0.78 19.73 -5.82
C ASP A 611 -0.48 20.07 -4.35
N ALA A 612 -1.34 19.63 -3.45
CA ALA A 612 -1.18 19.84 -2.02
C ALA A 612 0.10 19.19 -1.47
N LEU A 613 0.40 17.95 -1.87
CA LEU A 613 1.63 17.27 -1.52
C LEU A 613 2.85 17.93 -2.18
N THR A 614 2.75 18.28 -3.45
CA THR A 614 3.82 18.99 -4.19
C THR A 614 4.22 20.28 -3.49
N ILE A 615 3.23 21.06 -3.03
CA ILE A 615 3.42 22.26 -2.22
C ILE A 615 4.09 21.92 -0.89
N ALA A 616 3.58 20.93 -0.16
CA ALA A 616 4.12 20.51 1.13
C ALA A 616 5.57 20.01 1.02
N PHE A 617 5.95 19.41 -0.10
CA PHE A 617 7.24 18.78 -0.37
C PHE A 617 8.21 19.62 -1.20
N LYS A 618 7.87 20.88 -1.53
CA LYS A 618 8.81 21.85 -2.14
C LYS A 618 10.18 21.79 -1.49
N ALA A 619 11.25 21.86 -2.29
CA ALA A 619 12.61 21.68 -1.82
C ALA A 619 12.94 22.64 -0.65
N THR A 620 12.73 23.95 -0.80
CA THR A 620 12.74 24.91 0.31
C THR A 620 11.34 25.39 0.62
N ARG A 621 10.96 25.40 1.90
CA ARG A 621 9.61 25.81 2.33
C ARG A 621 9.62 26.52 3.67
N VAL A 622 8.81 27.57 3.78
CA VAL A 622 8.37 28.10 5.07
C VAL A 622 7.02 27.48 5.42
N ILE A 623 6.85 27.00 6.64
CA ILE A 623 5.65 26.32 7.13
C ILE A 623 5.08 27.13 8.28
N ILE A 624 3.76 27.34 8.26
CA ILE A 624 3.00 27.91 9.37
C ILE A 624 2.38 26.74 10.14
N GLU A 625 2.95 26.37 11.27
CA GLU A 625 2.47 25.28 12.11
C GLU A 625 1.60 25.84 13.24
N PRO A 626 0.26 25.66 13.19
CA PRO A 626 -0.62 26.10 14.28
C PRO A 626 -0.44 25.20 15.51
N LEU A 627 -0.29 25.80 16.69
CA LEU A 627 0.04 25.08 17.94
C LEU A 627 -1.15 24.83 18.87
N ALA A 628 -2.19 25.65 18.77
CA ALA A 628 -3.38 25.53 19.61
C ALA A 628 -4.61 25.96 18.82
N PHE A 629 -5.55 25.04 18.61
CA PHE A 629 -6.82 25.30 17.93
C PHE A 629 -7.83 24.18 18.15
N GLU A 630 -9.09 24.48 17.88
CA GLU A 630 -10.14 23.47 17.77
C GLU A 630 -10.40 23.12 16.30
N PRO A 631 -10.65 21.84 15.96
CA PRO A 631 -10.88 21.41 14.60
C PRO A 631 -12.31 21.72 14.19
N ARG A 632 -12.47 22.30 13.00
CA ARG A 632 -13.73 22.37 12.27
C ARG A 632 -13.89 21.12 11.41
N ARG A 633 -15.12 20.62 11.30
CA ARG A 633 -15.46 19.51 10.39
C ARG A 633 -15.89 20.02 9.00
N PRO A 634 -15.55 19.32 7.91
CA PRO A 634 -14.69 18.13 7.90
C PRO A 634 -13.21 18.48 8.15
N PHE A 635 -12.75 19.65 7.69
CA PHE A 635 -11.42 20.22 7.98
C PHE A 635 -11.50 21.73 8.24
N GLY A 636 -10.61 22.26 9.08
CA GLY A 636 -10.43 23.71 9.28
C GLY A 636 -10.07 24.09 10.72
N ILE A 637 -9.53 25.28 10.92
CA ILE A 637 -9.02 25.73 12.22
C ILE A 637 -9.98 26.74 12.83
N VAL A 638 -10.39 26.50 14.08
CA VAL A 638 -11.17 27.45 14.90
C VAL A 638 -10.32 27.87 16.09
N GLN A 639 -10.06 29.16 16.19
CA GLN A 639 -9.37 29.79 17.31
C GLN A 639 -10.39 30.40 18.27
N SER A 640 -10.23 30.14 19.57
CA SER A 640 -10.99 30.85 20.59
C SER A 640 -10.45 32.27 20.76
N PRO A 641 -11.29 33.32 20.77
CA PRO A 641 -10.85 34.69 21.04
C PRO A 641 -10.38 34.89 22.48
N ARG A 642 -10.57 33.87 23.35
CA ARG A 642 -10.12 33.88 24.76
C ARG A 642 -8.71 33.32 24.94
N VAL A 643 -8.16 32.66 23.91
CA VAL A 643 -6.83 32.05 23.94
C VAL A 643 -5.98 32.76 22.87
N PRO A 644 -4.73 33.15 23.17
CA PRO A 644 -3.85 33.67 22.13
C PRO A 644 -3.70 32.69 20.97
N PHE A 645 -3.77 33.20 19.74
CA PHE A 645 -3.41 32.42 18.57
C PHE A 645 -1.91 32.12 18.64
N ALA A 646 -1.56 30.85 18.55
CA ALA A 646 -0.19 30.38 18.61
C ALA A 646 0.19 29.62 17.34
N ALA A 647 1.29 30.02 16.71
CA ALA A 647 1.83 29.35 15.54
C ALA A 647 3.36 29.42 15.52
N ARG A 648 4.00 28.36 15.05
CA ARG A 648 5.44 28.29 14.81
C ARG A 648 5.70 28.49 13.32
N LEU A 649 6.68 29.33 12.99
CA LEU A 649 7.18 29.50 11.63
C LEU A 649 8.44 28.67 11.46
N VAL A 650 8.35 27.62 10.64
CA VAL A 650 9.45 26.65 10.45
C VAL A 650 9.98 26.76 9.03
N VAL A 651 11.30 26.81 8.86
CA VAL A 651 11.96 26.73 7.57
C VAL A 651 12.55 25.34 7.41
N VAL A 652 12.18 24.68 6.32
CA VAL A 652 12.72 23.40 5.89
C VAL A 652 13.42 23.59 4.56
N ASN A 653 14.56 22.94 4.37
CA ASN A 653 15.31 23.04 3.13
C ASN A 653 15.88 21.69 2.72
N ASP A 654 15.71 21.37 1.45
CA ASP A 654 16.20 20.19 0.75
C ASP A 654 16.94 20.57 -0.55
N ASP A 655 17.02 21.87 -0.87
CA ASP A 655 17.72 22.42 -2.03
C ASP A 655 19.15 22.85 -1.65
N SER A 656 20.15 22.28 -2.32
CA SER A 656 21.56 22.63 -2.09
C SER A 656 21.94 24.00 -2.63
N ALA A 657 21.15 24.58 -3.53
CA ALA A 657 21.37 25.92 -4.08
C ALA A 657 20.86 27.03 -3.15
N VAL A 658 20.02 26.71 -2.16
CA VAL A 658 19.45 27.67 -1.20
C VAL A 658 20.13 27.50 0.15
N GLY A 659 20.69 28.58 0.69
CA GLY A 659 21.33 28.58 2.01
C GLY A 659 21.80 29.97 2.44
N GLY A 660 22.27 30.07 3.68
CA GLY A 660 22.75 31.32 4.28
C GLY A 660 21.66 32.12 4.99
N ARG A 661 21.93 33.40 5.24
CA ARG A 661 20.99 34.32 5.90
C ARG A 661 19.75 34.59 5.05
N GLY A 662 18.59 34.30 5.63
CA GLY A 662 17.28 34.62 5.08
C GLY A 662 16.44 35.48 6.02
N VAL A 663 15.30 35.94 5.52
CA VAL A 663 14.30 36.70 6.30
C VAL A 663 12.94 36.07 6.08
N VAL A 664 12.27 35.68 7.16
CA VAL A 664 10.86 35.30 7.15
C VAL A 664 10.02 36.52 7.49
N ARG A 665 9.25 37.01 6.52
CA ARG A 665 8.21 38.03 6.74
C ARG A 665 6.88 37.35 6.93
N TRP A 666 6.08 37.83 7.87
CA TRP A 666 4.75 37.27 8.13
C TRP A 666 3.72 38.36 8.40
N SER A 667 2.46 38.07 8.11
CA SER A 667 1.33 38.92 8.45
C SER A 667 0.09 38.09 8.79
N ILE A 668 -0.77 38.64 9.63
CA ILE A 668 -2.10 38.11 9.93
C ILE A 668 -3.09 39.24 9.69
N VAL A 669 -4.14 38.98 8.92
CA VAL A 669 -5.19 39.96 8.60
C VAL A 669 -6.56 39.32 8.78
N ARG A 670 -7.48 40.04 9.44
CA ARG A 670 -8.90 39.69 9.44
C ARG A 670 -9.52 40.09 8.10
N GLU A 671 -9.97 39.10 7.34
CA GLU A 671 -10.55 39.32 6.01
C GLU A 671 -12.04 39.63 6.06
N LYS A 672 -12.76 38.95 6.96
CA LYS A 672 -14.23 39.07 7.08
C LYS A 672 -14.61 39.17 8.54
N ALA A 673 -15.44 40.15 8.87
CA ALA A 673 -16.01 40.29 10.20
C ALA A 673 -17.15 39.28 10.42
N ALA A 674 -17.21 38.66 11.61
CA ALA A 674 -18.44 38.01 12.07
C ALA A 674 -19.55 39.07 12.19
N GLY A 675 -20.76 38.76 11.73
CA GLY A 675 -21.87 39.71 11.70
C GLY A 675 -22.22 40.24 13.09
N SER A 676 -21.71 41.42 13.46
CA SER A 676 -21.90 42.03 14.78
C SER A 676 -23.10 42.99 14.82
N ARG A 677 -23.88 42.95 15.90
CA ARG A 677 -25.03 43.85 16.19
C ARG A 677 -24.76 44.67 17.46
N GLY A 678 -25.19 45.93 17.49
CA GLY A 678 -25.21 46.76 18.71
C GLY A 678 -23.83 47.11 19.30
N PHE A 679 -23.71 47.04 20.64
CA PHE A 679 -22.51 47.41 21.43
C PHE A 679 -21.23 46.67 20.99
N ASP A 680 -21.35 45.46 20.45
CA ASP A 680 -20.20 44.68 19.97
C ASP A 680 -19.50 45.30 18.76
N ARG A 681 -20.18 46.14 17.96
CA ARG A 681 -19.54 46.89 16.86
C ARG A 681 -18.55 47.94 17.36
N VAL A 682 -18.88 48.61 18.47
CA VAL A 682 -18.02 49.66 19.04
C VAL A 682 -16.76 49.04 19.64
N ARG A 683 -16.89 47.92 20.35
CA ARG A 683 -15.77 47.14 20.88
C ARG A 683 -14.88 46.57 19.77
N ASP A 684 -15.47 46.04 18.70
CA ASP A 684 -14.73 45.55 17.53
C ASP A 684 -13.94 46.67 16.82
N ALA A 685 -14.46 47.90 16.77
CA ALA A 685 -13.79 49.02 16.09
C ALA A 685 -12.44 49.40 16.71
N VAL A 686 -12.23 49.16 18.00
CA VAL A 686 -11.01 49.57 18.75
C VAL A 686 -9.96 48.45 18.81
N GLN A 687 -10.32 47.21 18.42
CA GLN A 687 -9.40 46.06 18.49
C GLN A 687 -8.43 46.02 17.29
N LYS A 688 -7.19 45.57 17.55
CA LYS A 688 -6.18 45.36 16.51
C LYS A 688 -6.54 44.13 15.67
N LYS A 689 -6.67 44.34 14.36
CA LYS A 689 -7.18 43.35 13.39
C LYS A 689 -6.12 42.81 12.44
N SER A 690 -4.91 43.36 12.51
CA SER A 690 -3.77 42.93 11.72
C SER A 690 -2.48 42.98 12.51
N TYR A 691 -1.62 42.01 12.26
CA TYR A 691 -0.28 41.90 12.84
C TYR A 691 0.68 41.59 11.71
N ALA A 692 1.92 42.08 11.81
CA ALA A 692 2.97 41.75 10.87
C ALA A 692 4.32 41.82 11.57
N GLY A 693 5.28 41.09 11.03
CA GLY A 693 6.63 41.07 11.55
C GLY A 693 7.61 40.50 10.53
N LEU A 694 8.89 40.60 10.89
CA LEU A 694 9.98 39.96 10.19
C LEU A 694 10.92 39.33 11.22
N VAL A 695 11.55 38.23 10.84
CA VAL A 695 12.58 37.57 11.62
C VAL A 695 13.71 37.12 10.70
N GLU A 696 14.94 37.35 11.11
CA GLU A 696 16.11 36.79 10.43
C GLU A 696 16.24 35.31 10.79
N VAL A 697 16.62 34.49 9.82
CA VAL A 697 16.81 33.05 10.00
C VAL A 697 18.04 32.60 9.23
N GLU A 698 18.83 31.71 9.81
CA GLU A 698 19.83 30.97 9.04
C GLU A 698 19.11 29.80 8.36
N VAL A 699 19.04 29.82 7.03
CA VAL A 699 18.35 28.76 6.28
C VAL A 699 19.16 27.48 6.40
N PRO A 700 18.58 26.37 6.91
CA PRO A 700 19.32 25.13 7.07
C PRO A 700 19.79 24.61 5.72
N THR A 701 20.93 23.91 5.68
CA THR A 701 21.33 23.16 4.50
C THR A 701 20.43 21.93 4.30
N PRO A 702 20.45 21.27 3.13
CA PRO A 702 19.70 20.03 2.92
C PRO A 702 20.02 18.90 3.90
N LEU A 703 21.18 18.96 4.54
CA LEU A 703 21.70 17.92 5.44
C LEU A 703 21.39 18.20 6.91
N GLU A 704 20.79 19.35 7.21
CA GLU A 704 20.50 19.81 8.57
C GLU A 704 19.00 19.69 8.91
N PRO A 705 18.66 19.66 10.22
CA PRO A 705 17.28 19.67 10.66
C PRO A 705 16.49 20.91 10.21
N ALA A 706 15.16 20.82 10.31
CA ALA A 706 14.29 21.97 10.18
C ALA A 706 14.62 23.05 11.23
N VAL A 707 14.45 24.33 10.88
CA VAL A 707 14.73 25.46 11.78
C VAL A 707 13.45 26.20 12.14
N SER A 708 13.16 26.32 13.43
CA SER A 708 12.10 27.18 13.94
C SER A 708 12.55 28.64 13.92
N ALA A 709 12.10 29.41 12.94
CA ALA A 709 12.46 30.82 12.77
C ALA A 709 11.89 31.68 13.92
N THR A 710 10.64 31.45 14.31
CA THR A 710 10.00 32.12 15.46
C THR A 710 8.72 31.39 15.89
N THR A 711 8.29 31.63 17.13
CA THR A 711 6.98 31.23 17.63
C THR A 711 6.17 32.47 17.94
N LEU A 712 5.00 32.59 17.31
CA LEU A 712 4.07 33.67 17.48
C LEU A 712 3.05 33.35 18.58
N SER A 713 2.71 34.35 19.38
CA SER A 713 1.58 34.31 20.31
C SER A 713 0.88 35.66 20.27
N LEU A 714 -0.34 35.69 19.70
CA LEU A 714 -1.03 36.92 19.34
C LEU A 714 -2.46 36.95 19.91
N PRO A 715 -2.89 38.04 20.56
CA PRO A 715 -4.24 38.16 21.09
C PRO A 715 -5.23 38.53 19.98
N LEU A 716 -5.81 37.53 19.30
CA LEU A 716 -6.84 37.72 18.28
C LEU A 716 -8.23 37.77 18.93
N ALA A 717 -8.61 38.96 19.41
CA ALA A 717 -9.85 39.14 20.16
C ALA A 717 -11.09 39.41 19.30
N SER A 718 -10.92 39.79 18.03
CA SER A 718 -12.04 40.07 17.12
C SER A 718 -12.45 38.80 16.39
N GLU A 719 -13.75 38.50 16.34
CA GLU A 719 -14.26 37.29 15.68
C GLU A 719 -14.34 37.46 14.16
N GLY A 720 -14.07 36.42 13.39
CA GLY A 720 -14.16 36.49 11.93
C GLY A 720 -13.23 35.51 11.23
N GLU A 721 -13.14 35.66 9.92
CA GLU A 721 -12.21 34.87 9.10
C GLU A 721 -10.87 35.62 9.02
N TYR A 722 -9.79 34.91 9.30
CA TYR A 722 -8.43 35.40 9.31
C TYR A 722 -7.57 34.63 8.31
N ARG A 723 -6.63 35.35 7.71
CA ARG A 723 -5.58 34.78 6.87
C ARG A 723 -4.23 35.18 7.45
N MET A 724 -3.36 34.19 7.61
CA MET A 724 -1.96 34.36 7.94
C MET A 724 -1.11 34.03 6.72
N GLU A 725 -0.16 34.89 6.40
CA GLU A 725 0.81 34.69 5.32
C GLU A 725 2.23 34.73 5.89
N ALA A 726 3.11 33.90 5.33
CA ALA A 726 4.54 33.93 5.60
C ALA A 726 5.31 33.80 4.28
N SER A 727 6.42 34.52 4.15
CA SER A 727 7.31 34.44 2.99
C SER A 727 8.76 34.37 3.42
N LEU A 728 9.52 33.44 2.84
CA LEU A 728 10.97 33.33 3.02
C LEU A 728 11.68 34.08 1.89
N THR A 729 12.56 35.01 2.24
CA THR A 729 13.45 35.71 1.30
C THR A 729 14.90 35.33 1.59
N VAL A 730 15.66 34.93 0.58
CA VAL A 730 17.10 34.64 0.67
C VAL A 730 17.79 35.43 -0.43
N SER A 731 18.88 36.13 -0.10
CA SER A 731 19.63 36.95 -1.08
C SER A 731 18.77 37.96 -1.87
N GLY A 732 17.69 38.46 -1.26
CA GLY A 732 16.77 39.43 -1.88
C GLY A 732 15.65 38.82 -2.72
N GLU A 733 15.64 37.50 -2.95
CA GLU A 733 14.61 36.80 -3.72
C GLU A 733 13.64 36.05 -2.81
N VAL A 734 12.35 36.10 -3.13
CA VAL A 734 11.32 35.34 -2.39
C VAL A 734 11.35 33.89 -2.84
N ILE A 735 11.86 33.01 -1.98
CA ILE A 735 12.03 31.58 -2.26
C ILE A 735 10.71 30.82 -2.11
N ASP A 736 9.94 31.12 -1.05
CA ASP A 736 8.67 30.43 -0.81
C ASP A 736 7.66 31.32 -0.08
N ARG A 737 6.38 30.95 -0.20
CA ARG A 737 5.25 31.52 0.51
C ARG A 737 4.37 30.42 1.10
N ALA A 738 3.87 30.67 2.29
CA ALA A 738 2.86 29.87 2.96
C ALA A 738 1.68 30.73 3.39
N GLU A 739 0.51 30.10 3.40
CA GLU A 739 -0.74 30.69 3.83
C GLU A 739 -1.47 29.71 4.76
N LEU A 740 -2.08 30.26 5.81
CA LEU A 740 -2.99 29.56 6.71
C LEU A 740 -4.25 30.40 6.90
N SER A 741 -5.41 29.84 6.53
CA SER A 741 -6.72 30.43 6.77
C SER A 741 -7.39 29.78 7.99
N PHE A 742 -7.99 30.58 8.88
CA PHE A 742 -8.65 30.10 10.09
C PHE A 742 -9.75 31.05 10.57
N THR A 743 -10.68 30.54 11.37
CA THR A 743 -11.80 31.32 11.93
C THR A 743 -11.54 31.61 13.41
N VAL A 744 -11.75 32.84 13.85
CA VAL A 744 -11.80 33.21 15.28
C VAL A 744 -13.26 33.31 15.72
N SER A 745 -13.67 32.53 16.71
CA SER A 745 -15.06 32.45 17.16
C SER A 745 -15.17 32.05 18.63
N SER A 746 -16.00 32.76 19.41
CA SER A 746 -16.36 32.34 20.77
C SER A 746 -17.42 31.25 20.81
N MET A 747 -18.13 31.02 19.69
CA MET A 747 -19.02 29.87 19.56
C MET A 747 -18.19 28.61 19.43
N THR A 748 -18.28 27.75 20.44
CA THR A 748 -17.84 26.36 20.31
C THR A 748 -18.67 25.72 19.20
N PRO A 749 -18.04 25.08 18.19
CA PRO A 749 -18.79 24.30 17.22
C PRO A 749 -19.67 23.29 17.99
N PRO A 750 -20.99 23.22 17.75
CA PRO A 750 -21.79 22.21 18.41
C PRO A 750 -21.21 20.83 18.12
N SER A 751 -21.10 19.96 19.13
CA SER A 751 -20.77 18.55 18.88
C SER A 751 -21.88 17.99 18.00
N ARG A 752 -21.56 17.65 16.75
CA ARG A 752 -22.53 16.98 15.90
C ARG A 752 -22.77 15.60 16.51
N PRO A 753 -24.04 15.18 16.74
CA PRO A 753 -24.30 13.78 17.08
C PRO A 753 -23.64 12.88 16.04
N ARG A 754 -23.16 11.70 16.46
CA ARG A 754 -22.55 10.77 15.51
C ARG A 754 -23.55 10.51 14.38
N PRO A 755 -23.07 10.38 13.13
CA PRO A 755 -23.95 10.05 12.02
C PRO A 755 -24.72 8.78 12.37
N GLU A 756 -26.01 8.78 12.06
CA GLU A 756 -26.83 7.60 12.21
C GLU A 756 -26.25 6.47 11.35
N ILE A 757 -26.15 5.28 11.92
CA ILE A 757 -25.71 4.11 11.17
C ILE A 757 -26.72 3.91 10.05
N PRO A 758 -26.26 3.83 8.78
CA PRO A 758 -27.15 3.60 7.66
C PRO A 758 -28.10 2.43 7.94
N ARG A 759 -29.38 2.61 7.62
CA ARG A 759 -30.45 1.69 8.05
C ARG A 759 -30.17 0.23 7.73
N TYR A 760 -29.68 -0.07 6.52
CA TYR A 760 -29.34 -1.46 6.11
C TYR A 760 -28.28 -2.10 7.00
N LEU A 761 -27.35 -1.32 7.54
CA LEU A 761 -26.24 -1.78 8.38
C LEU A 761 -26.69 -1.87 9.83
N ALA A 762 -27.51 -0.92 10.28
CA ALA A 762 -28.20 -0.95 11.56
C ALA A 762 -29.07 -2.23 11.68
N GLU A 763 -29.84 -2.56 10.64
CA GLU A 763 -30.67 -3.77 10.55
C GLU A 763 -29.85 -5.08 10.50
N ARG A 764 -28.55 -5.01 10.16
CA ARG A 764 -27.62 -6.15 10.20
C ARG A 764 -26.79 -6.22 11.49
N LEU A 765 -26.91 -5.23 12.39
CA LEU A 765 -26.20 -5.20 13.66
C LEU A 765 -27.15 -5.37 14.85
N ALA A 766 -28.39 -4.94 14.70
CA ALA A 766 -29.40 -4.96 15.73
C ALA A 766 -30.80 -5.19 15.15
N ASP A 767 -31.68 -5.68 16.01
CA ASP A 767 -33.11 -5.67 15.75
C ASP A 767 -33.63 -4.27 16.12
N LEU A 768 -33.84 -3.41 15.12
CA LEU A 768 -34.21 -2.00 15.32
C LEU A 768 -35.57 -1.80 15.97
N HIS A 769 -36.36 -2.87 16.12
CA HIS A 769 -37.67 -2.84 16.77
C HIS A 769 -37.69 -3.61 18.11
N SER A 770 -36.52 -3.93 18.65
CA SER A 770 -36.37 -4.75 19.84
C SER A 770 -36.38 -4.00 21.17
N LEU A 771 -36.59 -2.68 21.17
CA LEU A 771 -36.59 -1.91 22.42
C LEU A 771 -37.74 -2.40 23.31
N ARG A 772 -37.42 -2.81 24.55
CA ARG A 772 -38.39 -3.28 25.53
C ARG A 772 -38.22 -2.56 26.86
N PRO A 773 -39.31 -2.14 27.52
CA PRO A 773 -39.24 -1.63 28.88
C PRO A 773 -38.90 -2.75 29.86
N GLU A 774 -38.02 -2.46 30.81
CA GLU A 774 -37.60 -3.36 31.88
C GLU A 774 -37.92 -2.74 33.25
N GLN A 775 -37.97 -3.54 34.31
CA GLN A 775 -38.29 -3.04 35.67
C GLN A 775 -37.35 -1.94 36.17
N ARG A 776 -36.11 -1.87 35.64
CA ARG A 776 -35.08 -0.90 36.04
C ARG A 776 -34.42 -0.21 34.84
N GLY A 777 -35.12 -0.12 33.70
CA GLY A 777 -34.62 0.57 32.52
C GLY A 777 -35.21 0.01 31.21
N VAL A 778 -34.35 -0.31 30.24
CA VAL A 778 -34.74 -0.88 28.93
C VAL A 778 -33.79 -1.99 28.49
N SER A 779 -34.25 -2.82 27.57
CA SER A 779 -33.42 -3.80 26.84
C SER A 779 -33.60 -3.66 25.33
N PHE A 780 -32.58 -4.07 24.59
CA PHE A 780 -32.62 -4.18 23.13
C PHE A 780 -31.72 -5.34 22.67
N ALA A 781 -31.95 -5.82 21.45
CA ALA A 781 -31.23 -6.95 20.89
C ALA A 781 -30.27 -6.53 19.77
N LEU A 782 -29.02 -6.94 19.93
CA LEU A 782 -28.02 -6.99 18.86
C LEU A 782 -28.18 -8.31 18.11
N ASP A 783 -28.13 -8.26 16.78
CA ASP A 783 -28.26 -9.42 15.90
C ASP A 783 -27.31 -9.25 14.73
N ASN A 784 -26.10 -9.82 14.85
CA ASN A 784 -25.06 -9.61 13.85
C ASN A 784 -25.28 -10.50 12.63
N ARG A 785 -25.62 -9.87 11.51
CA ARG A 785 -25.81 -10.49 10.19
C ARG A 785 -24.79 -9.99 9.17
N THR A 786 -23.67 -9.45 9.64
CA THR A 786 -22.58 -8.95 8.79
C THR A 786 -21.47 -10.01 8.64
N ARG A 787 -20.42 -9.91 9.45
CA ARG A 787 -19.29 -10.84 9.61
C ARG A 787 -19.03 -11.01 11.11
N PRO A 788 -18.27 -12.02 11.58
CA PRO A 788 -17.81 -12.02 12.98
C PRO A 788 -17.24 -10.65 13.36
N ALA A 789 -17.81 -10.03 14.40
CA ALA A 789 -17.49 -8.66 14.78
C ALA A 789 -17.38 -8.53 16.28
N VAL A 790 -16.79 -7.43 16.74
CA VAL A 790 -16.67 -7.10 18.16
C VAL A 790 -17.28 -5.73 18.39
N LEU A 791 -18.21 -5.63 19.33
CA LEU A 791 -18.67 -4.35 19.84
C LEU A 791 -17.68 -3.85 20.89
N VAL A 792 -17.04 -2.72 20.61
CA VAL A 792 -15.98 -2.15 21.48
C VAL A 792 -16.41 -0.88 22.20
N GLY A 793 -17.60 -0.36 21.89
CA GLY A 793 -18.13 0.83 22.54
C GLY A 793 -19.64 0.96 22.35
N VAL A 794 -20.31 1.29 23.45
CA VAL A 794 -21.70 1.76 23.50
C VAL A 794 -21.69 2.98 24.42
N THR A 795 -21.93 4.15 23.85
CA THR A 795 -21.84 5.43 24.55
C THR A 795 -22.97 6.34 24.11
N GLY A 796 -23.03 7.58 24.63
CA GLY A 796 -23.93 8.60 24.12
C GLY A 796 -25.40 8.19 24.12
N LEU A 797 -25.81 7.35 25.08
CA LEU A 797 -27.18 6.83 25.15
C LEU A 797 -28.15 7.98 25.31
N ARG A 798 -29.12 8.10 24.39
CA ARG A 798 -30.22 9.05 24.49
C ARG A 798 -31.53 8.30 24.42
N LEU A 799 -32.40 8.52 25.39
CA LEU A 799 -33.76 8.02 25.38
C LEU A 799 -34.67 9.19 24.98
N ASP A 800 -35.41 9.03 23.89
CA ASP A 800 -36.28 10.06 23.32
C ASP A 800 -35.56 11.42 23.12
N GLY A 801 -34.31 11.33 22.65
CA GLY A 801 -33.43 12.48 22.42
C GLY A 801 -32.75 13.06 23.67
N VAL A 802 -33.07 12.56 24.87
CA VAL A 802 -32.50 13.02 26.14
C VAL A 802 -31.33 12.13 26.57
N LEU A 803 -30.17 12.73 26.83
CA LEU A 803 -28.97 12.01 27.27
C LEU A 803 -29.22 11.29 28.61
N VAL A 804 -28.98 9.98 28.62
CA VAL A 804 -29.12 9.13 29.80
C VAL A 804 -27.80 9.13 30.57
N THR A 805 -27.75 9.80 31.71
CA THR A 805 -26.57 9.83 32.59
C THR A 805 -26.72 8.86 33.77
N GLY A 806 -25.61 8.28 34.25
CA GLY A 806 -25.64 7.40 35.44
C GLY A 806 -26.19 5.99 35.21
N HIS A 807 -26.29 5.54 33.96
CA HIS A 807 -26.75 4.21 33.60
C HIS A 807 -25.66 3.14 33.79
N GLN A 808 -26.06 1.86 33.87
CA GLN A 808 -25.18 0.70 33.71
C GLN A 808 -25.60 -0.11 32.49
N LEU A 809 -24.62 -0.58 31.72
CA LEU A 809 -24.85 -1.51 30.62
C LEU A 809 -24.61 -2.94 31.10
N GLN A 810 -25.57 -3.82 30.83
CA GLN A 810 -25.49 -5.25 31.13
C GLN A 810 -25.84 -6.07 29.88
N ILE A 811 -25.43 -7.33 29.86
CA ILE A 811 -25.72 -8.29 28.80
C ILE A 811 -26.31 -9.57 29.38
N GLU A 812 -27.27 -10.15 28.68
CA GLU A 812 -27.85 -11.44 29.01
C GLU A 812 -26.90 -12.58 28.62
N THR A 813 -26.60 -13.46 29.59
CA THR A 813 -25.78 -14.66 29.41
C THR A 813 -26.54 -15.89 29.88
N ASN A 814 -26.02 -17.09 29.58
CA ASN A 814 -26.59 -18.34 30.09
C ASN A 814 -26.64 -18.41 31.64
N ALA A 815 -25.85 -17.59 32.34
CA ALA A 815 -25.80 -17.51 33.79
C ALA A 815 -26.60 -16.31 34.37
N GLY A 816 -27.35 -15.58 33.53
CA GLY A 816 -28.08 -14.37 33.90
C GLY A 816 -27.40 -13.08 33.40
N LEU A 817 -27.75 -11.94 34.02
CA LEU A 817 -27.23 -10.63 33.64
C LEU A 817 -25.80 -10.42 34.15
N ALA A 818 -24.91 -9.98 33.27
CA ALA A 818 -23.54 -9.60 33.58
C ALA A 818 -23.24 -8.17 33.09
N PRO A 819 -22.30 -7.43 33.68
CA PRO A 819 -21.85 -6.15 33.13
C PRO A 819 -21.41 -6.30 31.67
N LEU A 820 -21.78 -5.34 30.81
CA LEU A 820 -21.35 -5.34 29.42
C LEU A 820 -19.82 -5.21 29.37
N PRO A 821 -19.09 -6.19 28.80
CA PRO A 821 -17.64 -6.10 28.71
C PRO A 821 -17.24 -4.95 27.77
N LYS A 822 -16.03 -4.40 27.97
CA LYS A 822 -15.46 -3.40 27.05
C LYS A 822 -15.34 -3.91 25.60
N ARG A 823 -15.24 -5.24 25.44
CA ARG A 823 -15.28 -5.96 24.18
C ARG A 823 -16.30 -7.06 24.27
N LEU A 824 -17.30 -6.99 23.41
CA LEU A 824 -18.31 -8.01 23.27
C LEU A 824 -18.22 -8.65 21.88
N ASP A 825 -17.86 -9.93 21.83
CA ASP A 825 -17.95 -10.69 20.60
C ASP A 825 -19.40 -10.76 20.13
N MET A 826 -19.62 -10.46 18.86
CA MET A 826 -20.89 -10.56 18.16
C MET A 826 -20.79 -11.67 17.10
N PRO A 827 -21.04 -12.94 17.44
CA PRO A 827 -21.00 -14.03 16.47
C PRO A 827 -22.08 -13.86 15.39
N LEU A 828 -21.76 -14.27 14.16
CA LEU A 828 -22.70 -14.22 13.04
C LEU A 828 -23.96 -15.05 13.34
N GLY A 829 -25.13 -14.44 13.18
CA GLY A 829 -26.44 -15.06 13.39
C GLY A 829 -26.83 -15.30 14.85
N ARG A 830 -26.05 -14.81 15.83
CA ARG A 830 -26.36 -14.92 17.26
C ARG A 830 -27.01 -13.64 17.77
N ARG A 831 -28.19 -13.79 18.38
CA ARG A 831 -28.88 -12.71 19.09
C ARG A 831 -28.28 -12.50 20.48
N LEU A 832 -27.98 -11.26 20.83
CA LEU A 832 -27.44 -10.83 22.12
C LEU A 832 -28.35 -9.72 22.70
N VAL A 833 -28.76 -9.83 23.95
CA VAL A 833 -29.65 -8.84 24.58
C VAL A 833 -28.86 -7.95 25.53
N VAL A 834 -28.91 -6.64 25.29
CA VAL A 834 -28.24 -5.61 26.08
C VAL A 834 -29.28 -4.86 26.90
N HIS A 835 -29.01 -4.71 28.20
CA HIS A 835 -29.84 -3.96 29.13
C HIS A 835 -29.18 -2.62 29.47
N VAL A 836 -29.94 -1.54 29.38
CA VAL A 836 -29.59 -0.21 29.90
C VAL A 836 -30.31 -0.04 31.22
N VAL A 837 -29.58 -0.20 32.32
CA VAL A 837 -30.11 -0.09 33.68
C VAL A 837 -29.99 1.38 34.12
N THR A 838 -31.14 2.06 34.21
CA THR A 838 -31.24 3.48 34.62
C THR A 838 -31.72 3.62 36.07
N GLY A 839 -32.22 2.54 36.68
CA GLY A 839 -32.75 2.54 38.05
C GLY A 839 -34.25 2.87 38.15
N GLU A 840 -34.85 3.40 37.08
CA GLU A 840 -36.28 3.70 36.98
C GLU A 840 -36.90 2.96 35.78
N PRO A 841 -38.15 2.46 35.90
CA PRO A 841 -38.84 1.84 34.78
C PRO A 841 -39.21 2.89 33.71
N LEU A 842 -39.18 2.48 32.44
CA LEU A 842 -39.70 3.31 31.36
C LEU A 842 -41.23 3.44 31.45
N GLY A 843 -41.76 4.61 31.10
CA GLY A 843 -43.20 4.83 30.96
C GLY A 843 -43.83 3.96 29.86
N ALA A 844 -45.15 3.85 29.86
CA ALA A 844 -45.88 3.22 28.76
C ALA A 844 -45.97 4.20 27.57
N GLY A 845 -45.63 3.75 26.37
CA GLY A 845 -45.67 4.58 25.16
C GLY A 845 -44.70 4.15 24.08
N ALA A 846 -44.66 4.89 22.98
CA ALA A 846 -43.63 4.75 21.95
C ALA A 846 -42.34 5.44 22.42
N HIS A 847 -41.23 4.73 22.35
CA HIS A 847 -39.92 5.19 22.80
C HIS A 847 -38.84 4.85 21.77
N SER A 848 -37.82 5.69 21.73
CA SER A 848 -36.61 5.53 20.92
C SER A 848 -35.38 5.58 21.81
N LEU A 849 -34.46 4.64 21.60
CA LEU A 849 -33.15 4.63 22.20
C LEU A 849 -32.11 4.85 21.11
N GLU A 850 -31.39 5.97 21.20
CA GLU A 850 -30.20 6.22 20.41
C GLU A 850 -28.97 5.76 21.19
N ALA A 851 -28.10 4.96 20.57
CA ALA A 851 -26.85 4.51 21.14
C ALA A 851 -25.69 4.75 20.18
N ASP A 852 -24.66 5.47 20.64
CA ASP A 852 -23.42 5.64 19.87
C ASP A 852 -22.61 4.35 19.98
N VAL A 853 -22.67 3.51 18.95
CA VAL A 853 -22.01 2.18 18.91
C VAL A 853 -20.77 2.18 18.01
N THR A 854 -19.79 1.37 18.38
CA THR A 854 -18.58 1.16 17.58
C THR A 854 -18.32 -0.33 17.41
N VAL A 855 -18.42 -0.79 16.17
CA VAL A 855 -18.15 -2.16 15.71
C VAL A 855 -17.06 -2.07 14.64
N PRO A 856 -15.76 -2.22 15.02
CA PRO A 856 -14.63 -1.97 14.13
C PRO A 856 -14.71 -2.74 12.82
N GLY A 857 -14.48 -2.01 11.71
CA GLY A 857 -14.56 -2.53 10.35
C GLY A 857 -15.95 -3.01 9.91
N VAL A 858 -17.00 -2.77 10.68
CA VAL A 858 -18.40 -3.02 10.29
C VAL A 858 -19.19 -1.71 10.28
N ALA A 859 -19.39 -1.09 11.45
CA ALA A 859 -20.12 0.16 11.58
C ALA A 859 -19.68 0.95 12.80
N SER A 860 -19.72 2.26 12.69
CA SER A 860 -19.36 3.14 13.78
C SER A 860 -20.23 4.39 13.62
N GLY A 861 -21.16 4.59 14.56
CA GLY A 861 -22.19 5.61 14.44
C GLY A 861 -23.29 5.47 15.49
N ARG A 862 -24.35 6.26 15.31
CA ARG A 862 -25.52 6.23 16.19
C ARG A 862 -26.53 5.19 15.71
N LEU A 863 -26.83 4.21 16.54
CA LEU A 863 -27.85 3.20 16.32
C LEU A 863 -29.18 3.68 16.94
N VAL A 864 -30.27 3.66 16.18
CA VAL A 864 -31.60 4.05 16.67
C VAL A 864 -32.47 2.80 16.78
N ILE A 865 -33.01 2.54 17.97
CA ILE A 865 -33.78 1.34 18.28
C ILE A 865 -35.10 1.78 18.90
N GLU A 866 -36.20 1.26 18.38
CA GLU A 866 -37.55 1.66 18.73
C GLU A 866 -38.33 0.48 19.29
N ASN A 867 -39.37 0.74 20.08
CA ASN A 867 -40.27 -0.30 20.58
C ASN A 867 -41.45 -0.45 19.62
N GLY A 868 -41.25 -1.14 18.49
CA GLY A 868 -42.12 -1.18 17.29
C GLY A 868 -43.65 -1.22 17.49
N ALA A 869 -44.24 -0.10 17.94
CA ALA A 869 -45.67 0.08 18.04
C ALA A 869 -46.21 0.20 16.61
N LYS A 870 -46.87 -0.85 16.11
CA LYS A 870 -47.79 -0.66 14.99
C LYS A 870 -48.79 0.42 15.42
N PRO A 871 -49.02 1.48 14.64
CA PRO A 871 -50.12 2.39 14.92
C PRO A 871 -51.39 1.53 14.86
N SER A 872 -52.10 1.43 15.98
CA SER A 872 -53.41 0.81 16.04
C SER A 872 -54.38 1.66 15.23
N SER A 873 -54.56 1.35 13.95
CA SER A 873 -55.76 1.73 13.22
C SER A 873 -56.89 0.83 13.71
N GLU A 874 -57.70 1.35 14.63
CA GLU A 874 -59.15 1.12 14.78
C GLU A 874 -59.64 1.62 16.15
N SER A 875 -60.23 2.82 16.14
CA SER A 875 -61.48 3.13 16.83
C SER A 875 -62.15 4.32 16.14
#